data_AF-B0YF55-F1
#
_entry.id   AF-B0YF55-F1
#
_cell.length_a   1.000
_cell.length_b   1.000
_cell.length_c   1.000
_cell.angle_alpha   90.00
_cell.angle_beta   90.00
_cell.angle_gamma   90.00
#
_symmetry.space_group_name_H-M   'P 1'
#
loop_
_entity.id
_entity.type
_entity.pdbx_description
1 polymer ?
#
loop_
_entity_poly.entity_id
_entity_poly.type
_entity_poly.pdbx_seq_one_letter_code
_entity_poly.pdbx_strand_id
1 'polypeptide(L)'
;MSSGHGVGSFVLVDAVTANTPSGTLTSLYSTNSTAFLLQNVEFYNIEKAIMAERRADPILTGGGGGGGTTCSLMHGALASTLRMQMFNLLRKVLPTMQRAKELVSPISYNKGTFNFSPAVDHNTPILDTARCSTSRPMGPRGTAFPKGPASLDRLGLRSWQQDPNSRMLTIPMWRSKWAMKATSGLSRSKIYCLLFQVPPLELSWWNEISMNLARGRQDYGVNSHFRVGGAKGSHLQASECPKKQFPLIKQAYIAASLLLRITSSASAYLENVWAWTADHDLDVKSQDPIDVFSARGILVESHGPTWMYGTASEHNVLYQYQLPGAQKIVMGMIQTETPYFQPLPAAPEPFKPGQFPNDPVFTNCGNSIAGCAMAWAVRIINSSTVYILGSGLYSWLAFYTQDCLETGHCQEQGFYVEQSTNTWVYNLVTKGITESISPAGETPLYARDVQNGYTSSLLAWLHTGTGAIGKRKFPGFYLWDGEMDRDVLSGVSSTCKASLTRLVECHDQVYMLRALQWRGSMHNDTLTDLMCDKTCGQSLQLWFESVLAGCAREQDHVVLAEPGGIIWAGWNETCVKDPNTGKYCGNAINEFTVVRSISDMPHSELCSYCYVTRYKMMQATPYSIYDKTYQSDLEFIHSKCGLSGPTSILPPLQEFPDP
;
A
#
# COMPACT_ATOMS: atom_id res chain seq x y z
N MET A 1 -8.59 -22.09 26.48
CA MET A 1 -8.86 -23.44 25.93
C MET A 1 -10.14 -23.37 25.12
N SER A 2 -10.12 -23.72 23.83
CA SER A 2 -11.29 -23.72 22.93
C SER A 2 -12.13 -24.98 23.19
N SER A 3 -13.39 -24.83 23.59
CA SER A 3 -14.27 -25.93 24.03
C SER A 3 -15.26 -26.42 22.96
N GLY A 4 -14.88 -26.41 21.68
CA GLY A 4 -15.69 -26.98 20.60
C GLY A 4 -16.14 -25.98 19.53
N HIS A 5 -15.21 -25.22 18.95
CA HIS A 5 -15.52 -24.33 17.84
C HIS A 5 -15.47 -25.11 16.50
N GLY A 6 -16.55 -25.02 15.72
CA GLY A 6 -16.63 -25.55 14.36
C GLY A 6 -15.97 -24.61 13.33
N VAL A 7 -16.31 -24.78 12.05
CA VAL A 7 -15.82 -23.88 10.99
C VAL A 7 -16.35 -22.46 11.22
N GLY A 8 -15.47 -21.48 11.43
CA GLY A 8 -15.87 -20.07 11.62
C GLY A 8 -16.44 -19.46 10.35
N SER A 9 -15.64 -19.51 9.27
CA SER A 9 -16.05 -19.06 7.95
C SER A 9 -15.40 -19.85 6.81
N PHE A 10 -16.04 -19.84 5.63
CA PHE A 10 -15.59 -20.52 4.43
C PHE A 10 -15.77 -19.63 3.20
N VAL A 11 -14.75 -19.53 2.35
CA VAL A 11 -14.84 -18.82 1.08
C VAL A 11 -14.39 -19.71 -0.05
N LEU A 12 -15.19 -19.73 -1.12
CA LEU A 12 -14.86 -20.39 -2.37
C LEU A 12 -14.96 -19.40 -3.51
N VAL A 13 -13.85 -19.21 -4.23
CA VAL A 13 -13.74 -18.32 -5.39
C VAL A 13 -13.24 -19.12 -6.58
N ASP A 14 -13.85 -18.94 -7.74
CA ASP A 14 -13.42 -19.53 -9.02
C ASP A 14 -13.32 -21.05 -9.03
N ALA A 15 -14.40 -21.70 -8.57
CA ALA A 15 -14.48 -23.14 -8.47
C ALA A 15 -15.58 -23.72 -9.37
N VAL A 16 -15.38 -24.95 -9.82
CA VAL A 16 -16.42 -25.76 -10.45
C VAL A 16 -16.62 -26.99 -9.58
N THR A 17 -17.86 -27.21 -9.14
CA THR A 17 -18.26 -28.47 -8.52
C THR A 17 -19.12 -29.20 -9.54
N ALA A 18 -18.76 -30.44 -9.87
CA ALA A 18 -19.45 -31.19 -10.91
C ALA A 18 -19.73 -32.64 -10.51
N ASN A 19 -20.83 -33.20 -11.02
CA ASN A 19 -21.16 -34.63 -10.96
C ASN A 19 -21.16 -35.21 -9.53
N THR A 20 -21.71 -34.45 -8.58
CA THR A 20 -21.83 -34.86 -7.17
C THR A 20 -23.28 -34.73 -6.69
N PRO A 21 -23.74 -35.57 -5.75
CA PRO A 21 -25.12 -35.47 -5.23
C PRO A 21 -25.40 -34.14 -4.52
N SER A 22 -24.39 -33.53 -3.93
CA SER A 22 -24.49 -32.24 -3.24
C SER A 22 -23.18 -31.46 -3.35
N GLY A 23 -23.28 -30.14 -3.51
CA GLY A 23 -22.12 -29.26 -3.63
C GLY A 23 -21.53 -28.88 -2.27
N THR A 24 -22.18 -27.95 -1.56
CA THR A 24 -21.77 -27.51 -0.21
C THR A 24 -22.76 -28.01 0.84
N LEU A 25 -22.27 -28.75 1.84
CA LEU A 25 -23.03 -29.11 3.03
C LEU A 25 -22.67 -28.15 4.17
N THR A 26 -23.66 -27.56 4.83
CA THR A 26 -23.44 -26.59 5.91
C THR A 26 -24.36 -26.83 7.10
N SER A 27 -23.89 -26.46 8.28
CA SER A 27 -24.58 -26.65 9.55
C SER A 27 -25.27 -25.35 9.99
N LEU A 28 -26.02 -24.69 9.10
CA LEU A 28 -26.69 -23.40 9.37
C LEU A 28 -27.81 -23.56 10.40
N TYR A 29 -27.47 -23.47 11.68
CA TYR A 29 -28.39 -23.67 12.79
C TYR A 29 -29.01 -22.35 13.30
N SER A 30 -28.34 -21.21 13.12
CA SER A 30 -28.75 -19.86 13.58
C SER A 30 -27.87 -18.75 12.95
N THR A 31 -28.13 -17.47 13.27
CA THR A 31 -27.32 -16.30 12.85
C THR A 31 -25.84 -16.36 13.27
N ASN A 32 -25.47 -17.26 14.18
CA ASN A 32 -24.10 -17.47 14.67
C ASN A 32 -23.48 -18.79 14.15
N SER A 33 -23.92 -19.27 12.99
CA SER A 33 -23.37 -20.49 12.36
C SER A 33 -22.22 -20.16 11.40
N THR A 34 -21.53 -21.19 10.91
CA THR A 34 -20.49 -21.09 9.88
C THR A 34 -20.92 -20.17 8.74
N ALA A 35 -20.22 -19.04 8.61
CA ALA A 35 -20.46 -18.08 7.55
C ALA A 35 -19.84 -18.59 6.25
N PHE A 36 -20.52 -18.49 5.11
CA PHE A 36 -19.88 -18.85 3.84
C PHE A 36 -20.14 -17.85 2.71
N LEU A 37 -19.16 -17.72 1.81
CA LEU A 37 -19.24 -16.91 0.61
C LEU A 37 -18.76 -17.73 -0.60
N LEU A 38 -19.60 -17.81 -1.62
CA LEU A 38 -19.27 -18.37 -2.92
C LEU A 38 -19.22 -17.22 -3.93
N GLN A 39 -18.12 -17.10 -4.68
CA GLN A 39 -17.98 -16.10 -5.73
C GLN A 39 -17.50 -16.74 -7.02
N ASN A 40 -18.27 -16.58 -8.10
CA ASN A 40 -17.95 -17.20 -9.39
C ASN A 40 -17.75 -18.72 -9.27
N VAL A 41 -18.66 -19.38 -8.54
CA VAL A 41 -18.68 -20.85 -8.36
C VAL A 41 -19.74 -21.46 -9.25
N GLU A 42 -19.36 -22.46 -10.04
CA GLU A 42 -20.28 -23.18 -10.91
C GLU A 42 -20.66 -24.54 -10.32
N PHE A 43 -21.95 -24.86 -10.37
CA PHE A 43 -22.47 -26.19 -10.05
C PHE A 43 -22.98 -26.85 -11.33
N TYR A 44 -22.32 -27.91 -11.77
CA TYR A 44 -22.63 -28.63 -13.02
C TYR A 44 -23.08 -30.06 -12.75
N ASN A 45 -24.28 -30.43 -13.21
CA ASN A 45 -24.86 -31.76 -12.97
C ASN A 45 -24.86 -32.13 -11.47
N ILE A 46 -25.44 -31.23 -10.68
CA ILE A 46 -25.59 -31.37 -9.22
C ILE A 46 -27.05 -31.08 -8.90
N GLU A 47 -27.71 -31.97 -8.16
CA GLU A 47 -29.11 -31.78 -7.77
C GLU A 47 -29.23 -30.70 -6.67
N LYS A 48 -28.32 -30.74 -5.69
CA LYS A 48 -28.37 -29.91 -4.48
C LYS A 48 -27.08 -29.10 -4.34
N ALA A 49 -27.01 -27.92 -4.96
CA ALA A 49 -25.81 -27.08 -4.93
C ALA A 49 -25.39 -26.69 -3.51
N ILE A 50 -26.34 -26.32 -2.65
CA ILE A 50 -26.08 -26.03 -1.23
C ILE A 50 -27.17 -26.66 -0.38
N MET A 51 -26.80 -27.42 0.64
CA MET A 51 -27.70 -28.05 1.61
C MET A 51 -27.34 -27.64 3.03
N ALA A 52 -28.37 -27.50 3.89
CA ALA A 52 -28.16 -27.51 5.33
C ALA A 52 -28.57 -28.86 5.93
N GLU A 53 -27.77 -29.38 6.87
CA GLU A 53 -27.96 -30.73 7.43
C GLU A 53 -29.36 -30.99 8.01
N ARG A 54 -30.04 -29.96 8.52
CA ARG A 54 -31.38 -30.06 9.13
C ARG A 54 -32.52 -29.55 8.24
N ARG A 55 -32.27 -29.33 6.95
CA ARG A 55 -33.30 -28.89 6.00
C ARG A 55 -33.62 -30.01 5.00
N ALA A 56 -34.91 -30.22 4.77
CA ALA A 56 -35.38 -31.12 3.71
C ALA A 56 -35.08 -30.54 2.32
N ASP A 57 -35.23 -29.22 2.17
CA ASP A 57 -35.03 -28.51 0.90
C ASP A 57 -33.64 -27.84 0.79
N PRO A 58 -33.06 -27.81 -0.42
CA PRO A 58 -31.79 -27.14 -0.66
C PRO A 58 -31.82 -25.63 -0.41
N ILE A 59 -30.67 -25.12 0.03
CA ILE A 59 -30.37 -23.69 0.08
C ILE A 59 -30.22 -23.12 -1.33
N LEU A 60 -29.65 -23.91 -2.22
CA LEU A 60 -29.59 -23.62 -3.63
C LEU A 60 -29.75 -24.94 -4.37
N THR A 61 -30.77 -25.03 -5.22
CA THR A 61 -30.91 -26.13 -6.19
C THR A 61 -29.77 -26.01 -7.20
N GLY A 62 -29.16 -27.13 -7.60
CA GLY A 62 -28.19 -27.08 -8.70
C GLY A 62 -28.87 -27.13 -10.08
N GLY A 63 -28.07 -27.19 -11.14
CA GLY A 63 -28.55 -27.29 -12.51
C GLY A 63 -28.76 -28.75 -12.93
N GLY A 64 -29.99 -29.10 -13.33
CA GLY A 64 -30.30 -30.38 -13.97
C GLY A 64 -30.20 -30.28 -15.50
N GLY A 65 -29.77 -31.37 -16.17
CA GLY A 65 -29.87 -31.48 -17.64
C GLY A 65 -28.79 -30.74 -18.45
N GLY A 66 -27.52 -30.82 -18.05
CA GLY A 66 -26.39 -30.37 -18.87
C GLY A 66 -26.11 -28.85 -18.87
N GLY A 67 -26.87 -28.05 -18.10
CA GLY A 67 -26.59 -26.63 -17.86
C GLY A 67 -25.99 -26.37 -16.47
N GLY A 68 -24.90 -25.61 -16.39
CA GLY A 68 -24.28 -25.17 -15.13
C GLY A 68 -24.94 -23.89 -14.58
N THR A 69 -24.99 -23.74 -13.25
CA THR A 69 -25.42 -22.49 -12.58
C THR A 69 -24.23 -21.81 -11.94
N THR A 70 -23.92 -20.57 -12.34
CA THR A 70 -22.88 -19.75 -11.70
C THR A 70 -23.46 -18.96 -10.55
N CYS A 71 -22.80 -19.02 -9.40
CA CYS A 71 -23.29 -18.46 -8.15
C CYS A 71 -22.34 -17.41 -7.58
N SER A 72 -22.92 -16.27 -7.15
CA SER A 72 -22.29 -15.30 -6.26
C SER A 72 -23.23 -15.11 -5.07
N LEU A 73 -23.05 -15.91 -4.03
CA LEU A 73 -23.97 -16.05 -2.90
C LEU A 73 -23.21 -16.01 -1.59
N MET A 74 -23.79 -15.33 -0.62
CA MET A 74 -23.28 -15.36 0.75
C MET A 74 -24.36 -15.71 1.77
N HIS A 75 -23.90 -16.28 2.89
CA HIS A 75 -24.65 -16.45 4.12
C HIS A 75 -23.79 -16.00 5.31
N GLY A 76 -24.08 -14.82 5.87
CA GLY A 76 -23.36 -14.22 6.99
C GLY A 76 -23.39 -12.70 6.95
N ALA A 77 -22.53 -12.06 7.74
CA ALA A 77 -22.49 -10.59 7.86
C ALA A 77 -21.93 -9.91 6.60
N LEU A 78 -22.67 -8.91 6.12
CA LEU A 78 -22.30 -7.99 5.04
C LEU A 78 -22.29 -6.57 5.58
N ALA A 79 -21.27 -5.80 5.24
CA ALA A 79 -21.21 -4.36 5.50
C ALA A 79 -21.08 -3.58 4.18
N SER A 80 -21.85 -2.51 4.03
CA SER A 80 -21.64 -1.49 2.99
C SER A 80 -21.28 -0.15 3.62
N THR A 81 -20.28 0.52 3.05
CA THR A 81 -19.73 1.80 3.57
C THR A 81 -20.78 2.91 3.69
N LEU A 82 -21.76 2.99 2.79
CA LEU A 82 -22.70 4.12 2.76
C LEU A 82 -23.80 4.06 3.82
N ARG A 83 -24.03 2.91 4.47
CA ARG A 83 -25.11 2.78 5.46
C ARG A 83 -24.79 1.91 6.67
N MET A 84 -23.65 1.22 6.68
CA MET A 84 -23.28 0.25 7.74
C MET A 84 -24.46 -0.64 8.16
N GLN A 85 -25.32 -0.98 7.19
CA GLN A 85 -26.45 -1.86 7.44
C GLN A 85 -25.90 -3.26 7.48
N MET A 86 -25.65 -3.73 8.70
CA MET A 86 -25.42 -5.14 8.95
C MET A 86 -26.67 -5.90 8.57
N PHE A 87 -26.53 -6.78 7.60
CA PHE A 87 -27.57 -7.74 7.32
C PHE A 87 -27.05 -9.13 7.68
N ASN A 88 -27.67 -9.79 8.65
CA ASN A 88 -27.57 -11.24 8.81
C ASN A 88 -28.43 -11.88 7.72
N LEU A 89 -27.84 -12.06 6.55
CA LEU A 89 -28.59 -12.44 5.36
C LEU A 89 -28.63 -13.94 5.20
N LEU A 90 -29.84 -14.48 5.29
CA LEU A 90 -30.16 -15.74 4.66
C LEU A 90 -30.22 -15.51 3.15
N ARG A 91 -29.19 -15.97 2.42
CA ARG A 91 -29.17 -16.08 0.94
C ARG A 91 -29.27 -14.73 0.20
N LYS A 92 -28.20 -13.94 0.17
CA LYS A 92 -28.14 -12.75 -0.70
C LYS A 92 -27.23 -13.00 -1.90
N VAL A 93 -27.77 -12.69 -3.09
CA VAL A 93 -26.96 -12.57 -4.31
C VAL A 93 -26.07 -11.34 -4.15
N LEU A 94 -24.76 -11.55 -4.19
CA LEU A 94 -23.79 -10.48 -4.10
C LEU A 94 -23.74 -9.67 -5.40
N PRO A 95 -23.44 -8.37 -5.35
CA PRO A 95 -23.08 -7.62 -6.54
C PRO A 95 -21.92 -8.31 -7.27
N THR A 96 -21.97 -8.34 -8.60
CA THR A 96 -20.88 -8.89 -9.40
C THR A 96 -19.61 -8.07 -9.17
N MET A 97 -18.59 -8.71 -8.61
CA MET A 97 -17.26 -8.14 -8.49
C MET A 97 -16.70 -7.84 -9.89
N GLN A 98 -16.50 -6.55 -10.17
CA GLN A 98 -15.83 -6.11 -11.39
C GLN A 98 -14.34 -6.41 -11.25
N ARG A 99 -13.85 -7.46 -11.92
CA ARG A 99 -12.45 -7.89 -11.84
C ARG A 99 -11.61 -7.17 -12.89
N ALA A 100 -10.45 -6.67 -12.50
CA ALA A 100 -9.49 -6.09 -13.45
C ALA A 100 -9.06 -7.14 -14.47
N LYS A 101 -9.04 -6.76 -15.76
CA LYS A 101 -8.69 -7.67 -16.86
C LYS A 101 -7.26 -8.19 -16.75
N GLU A 102 -6.37 -7.43 -16.11
CA GLU A 102 -4.98 -7.78 -15.89
C GLU A 102 -4.78 -8.82 -14.78
N LEU A 103 -5.75 -8.99 -13.88
CA LEU A 103 -5.70 -9.92 -12.75
C LEU A 103 -6.33 -11.29 -13.04
N VAL A 104 -6.90 -11.45 -14.23
CA VAL A 104 -7.72 -12.61 -14.60
C VAL A 104 -7.16 -13.33 -15.81
N SER A 105 -7.36 -14.64 -15.85
CA SER A 105 -6.97 -15.45 -17.00
C SER A 105 -7.93 -15.21 -18.19
N PRO A 106 -7.41 -15.17 -19.44
CA PRO A 106 -8.24 -15.18 -20.64
C PRO A 106 -8.96 -16.53 -20.84
N ILE A 107 -8.48 -17.58 -20.18
CA ILE A 107 -9.11 -18.89 -20.12
C ILE A 107 -9.90 -18.95 -18.82
N SER A 108 -11.22 -19.05 -18.95
CA SER A 108 -12.10 -19.36 -17.83
C SER A 108 -12.73 -20.72 -18.02
N TYR A 109 -12.98 -21.41 -16.91
CA TYR A 109 -13.77 -22.64 -16.88
C TYR A 109 -15.21 -22.40 -17.38
N ASN A 110 -15.72 -21.17 -17.22
CA ASN A 110 -17.03 -20.76 -17.74
C ASN A 110 -16.91 -19.59 -18.74
N LYS A 111 -17.44 -19.76 -19.96
CA LYS A 111 -17.44 -18.74 -21.02
C LYS A 111 -18.14 -17.46 -20.54
N GLY A 112 -17.41 -16.34 -20.52
CA GLY A 112 -17.93 -15.04 -20.09
C GLY A 112 -17.64 -14.68 -18.62
N THR A 113 -17.01 -15.57 -17.85
CA THR A 113 -16.47 -15.27 -16.52
C THR A 113 -14.95 -15.10 -16.58
N PHE A 114 -14.36 -14.47 -15.57
CA PHE A 114 -12.94 -14.12 -15.55
C PHE A 114 -12.30 -14.57 -14.23
N ASN A 115 -11.58 -15.69 -14.23
CA ASN A 115 -10.98 -16.26 -13.02
C ASN A 115 -9.72 -15.51 -12.61
N PHE A 116 -9.56 -15.21 -11.32
CA PHE A 116 -8.31 -14.69 -10.78
C PHE A 116 -7.23 -15.74 -10.96
N SER A 117 -6.28 -15.44 -11.81
CA SER A 117 -5.19 -16.35 -12.10
C SER A 117 -4.07 -15.56 -12.74
N PRO A 118 -2.82 -15.79 -12.32
CA PRO A 118 -1.70 -15.31 -13.10
C PRO A 118 -1.73 -16.04 -14.46
N ALA A 119 -1.36 -15.39 -15.56
CA ALA A 119 -1.26 -16.06 -16.87
C ALA A 119 -0.05 -17.03 -16.91
N VAL A 120 -0.09 -18.15 -16.18
CA VAL A 120 1.11 -18.95 -15.86
C VAL A 120 0.84 -20.44 -15.80
N ASP A 121 1.68 -21.14 -16.56
CA ASP A 121 1.78 -22.58 -16.65
C ASP A 121 2.45 -23.15 -15.38
N HIS A 122 1.67 -23.85 -14.54
CA HIS A 122 2.18 -24.59 -13.38
C HIS A 122 2.98 -25.84 -13.80
N ASN A 123 2.92 -26.25 -15.07
CA ASN A 123 3.77 -27.30 -15.61
C ASN A 123 5.14 -26.74 -15.95
N THR A 124 5.94 -26.46 -14.93
CA THR A 124 7.39 -26.51 -15.14
C THR A 124 7.73 -27.98 -15.35
N PRO A 125 8.12 -28.44 -16.56
CA PRO A 125 8.61 -29.80 -16.71
C PRO A 125 9.79 -29.97 -15.75
N ILE A 126 9.93 -31.17 -15.19
CA ILE A 126 11.12 -31.60 -14.44
C ILE A 126 12.33 -31.08 -15.21
N LEU A 127 12.98 -30.04 -14.68
CA LEU A 127 14.15 -29.47 -15.35
C LEU A 127 15.18 -30.58 -15.39
N ASP A 128 15.59 -30.95 -16.59
CA ASP A 128 16.72 -31.85 -16.77
C ASP A 128 17.88 -31.33 -15.92
N THR A 129 18.42 -32.18 -15.05
CA THR A 129 19.56 -31.87 -14.19
C THR A 129 20.73 -31.27 -14.96
N ALA A 130 20.88 -31.59 -16.25
CA ALA A 130 21.88 -31.00 -17.13
C ALA A 130 21.71 -29.49 -17.40
N ARG A 131 20.51 -28.94 -17.21
CA ARG A 131 20.22 -27.49 -17.33
C ARG A 131 20.33 -26.74 -16.00
N CYS A 132 20.56 -27.44 -14.90
CA CYS A 132 20.80 -26.83 -13.60
C CYS A 132 22.31 -26.61 -13.44
N SER A 133 22.75 -25.35 -13.46
CA SER A 133 24.10 -25.02 -13.02
C SER A 133 24.16 -25.11 -11.50
N THR A 134 24.71 -26.20 -10.97
CA THR A 134 25.23 -26.17 -9.59
C THR A 134 26.40 -25.20 -9.58
N SER A 135 26.46 -24.30 -8.61
CA SER A 135 27.67 -23.52 -8.34
C SER A 135 28.75 -24.43 -7.75
N ARG A 136 29.24 -25.40 -8.53
CA ARG A 136 30.51 -26.10 -8.30
C ARG A 136 31.61 -25.35 -9.05
N PRO A 137 32.75 -25.04 -8.41
CA PRO A 137 33.69 -24.04 -8.92
C PRO A 137 34.58 -24.60 -10.04
N MET A 138 34.81 -23.80 -11.08
CA MET A 138 36.03 -23.91 -11.89
C MET A 138 37.15 -23.15 -11.15
N GLY A 139 38.17 -23.87 -10.67
CA GLY A 139 39.49 -23.29 -10.35
C GLY A 139 39.97 -23.39 -8.89
N PRO A 140 41.29 -23.52 -8.64
CA PRO A 140 41.86 -24.19 -7.48
C PRO A 140 42.23 -23.19 -6.37
N ARG A 141 41.27 -22.88 -5.49
CA ARG A 141 41.48 -22.49 -4.08
C ARG A 141 40.12 -22.55 -3.41
N GLY A 142 39.79 -23.75 -2.94
CA GLY A 142 38.45 -24.17 -2.62
C GLY A 142 37.88 -23.55 -1.34
N THR A 143 36.63 -23.11 -1.43
CA THR A 143 35.62 -23.31 -0.40
C THR A 143 34.32 -23.72 -1.07
N ALA A 144 33.81 -24.90 -0.72
CA ALA A 144 32.55 -25.45 -1.19
C ALA A 144 31.35 -24.74 -0.54
N PHE A 145 30.17 -24.74 -1.19
CA PHE A 145 28.89 -24.52 -0.52
C PHE A 145 28.11 -25.85 -0.46
N PRO A 146 28.20 -26.61 0.65
CA PRO A 146 27.24 -27.67 0.95
C PRO A 146 25.92 -27.05 1.45
N LYS A 147 24.89 -27.89 1.69
CA LYS A 147 23.70 -27.52 2.48
C LYS A 147 24.15 -26.82 3.77
N GLY A 148 24.07 -25.49 3.81
CA GLY A 148 24.61 -24.68 4.90
C GLY A 148 24.57 -23.17 4.59
N PRO A 149 24.76 -22.31 5.60
CA PRO A 149 24.65 -20.86 5.48
C PRO A 149 25.72 -20.26 4.55
N ALA A 150 25.31 -19.45 3.57
CA ALA A 150 26.23 -18.71 2.69
C ALA A 150 26.31 -17.22 3.06
N SER A 151 27.50 -16.75 3.51
CA SER A 151 27.79 -15.35 3.89
C SER A 151 28.48 -14.56 2.77
N LEU A 152 28.10 -13.29 2.52
CA LEU A 152 28.74 -12.41 1.52
C LEU A 152 30.17 -11.98 1.85
N ASP A 153 30.53 -11.92 3.13
CA ASP A 153 31.81 -11.35 3.53
C ASP A 153 33.01 -12.15 3.00
N ARG A 154 32.82 -13.45 2.74
CA ARG A 154 33.80 -14.30 2.07
C ARG A 154 33.98 -14.00 0.57
N LEU A 155 33.07 -13.21 -0.02
CA LEU A 155 33.03 -12.86 -1.45
C LEU A 155 33.30 -11.36 -1.71
N GLY A 156 33.41 -10.51 -0.67
CA GLY A 156 33.76 -9.09 -0.83
C GLY A 156 32.71 -8.21 -1.53
N LEU A 157 31.46 -8.64 -1.64
CA LEU A 157 30.39 -7.91 -2.34
C LEU A 157 29.39 -7.27 -1.37
N ARG A 158 29.03 -5.99 -1.57
CA ARG A 158 28.10 -5.21 -0.70
C ARG A 158 26.61 -5.36 -1.04
N SER A 159 26.27 -5.91 -2.20
CA SER A 159 24.88 -6.13 -2.65
C SER A 159 24.82 -7.30 -3.63
N TRP A 160 23.69 -8.02 -3.69
CA TRP A 160 23.44 -9.03 -4.72
C TRP A 160 22.25 -8.61 -5.59
N GLN A 161 22.46 -8.64 -6.90
CA GLN A 161 21.43 -8.36 -7.91
C GLN A 161 21.19 -9.64 -8.70
N GLN A 162 19.92 -10.06 -8.76
CA GLN A 162 19.54 -11.17 -9.63
C GLN A 162 19.40 -10.71 -11.07
N ASP A 163 19.89 -11.51 -12.03
CA ASP A 163 19.60 -11.29 -13.43
C ASP A 163 18.08 -11.49 -13.70
N PRO A 164 17.41 -10.53 -14.36
CA PRO A 164 15.96 -10.53 -14.60
C PRO A 164 15.43 -11.72 -15.42
N ASN A 165 16.28 -12.54 -16.05
CA ASN A 165 15.89 -13.75 -16.77
C ASN A 165 16.33 -15.06 -16.08
N SER A 166 16.80 -14.98 -14.84
CA SER A 166 17.31 -16.15 -14.11
C SER A 166 16.25 -16.84 -13.26
N ARG A 167 16.47 -18.14 -13.01
CA ARG A 167 15.70 -18.97 -12.08
C ARG A 167 16.61 -19.40 -10.94
N MET A 168 16.18 -19.19 -9.70
CA MET A 168 16.94 -19.64 -8.53
C MET A 168 16.15 -20.71 -7.77
N LEU A 169 16.77 -21.88 -7.60
CA LEU A 169 16.21 -23.04 -6.91
C LEU A 169 17.11 -23.37 -5.71
N THR A 170 16.55 -23.32 -4.49
CA THR A 170 17.12 -23.84 -3.24
C THR A 170 18.46 -23.27 -2.76
N ILE A 171 18.45 -22.26 -1.88
CA ILE A 171 19.58 -21.87 -1.01
C ILE A 171 19.04 -21.19 0.29
N PRO A 172 19.51 -21.54 1.51
CA PRO A 172 19.34 -20.67 2.68
C PRO A 172 20.34 -19.49 2.60
N MET A 173 19.85 -18.26 2.43
CA MET A 173 20.69 -17.07 2.27
C MET A 173 20.63 -16.17 3.52
N TRP A 174 21.82 -15.80 4.02
CA TRP A 174 22.01 -15.00 5.24
C TRP A 174 22.52 -13.61 4.85
N ARG A 175 21.64 -12.61 4.67
CA ARG A 175 22.00 -11.29 4.12
C ARG A 175 21.11 -10.14 4.58
N SER A 176 21.71 -8.96 4.49
CA SER A 176 21.20 -7.64 4.85
C SER A 176 20.45 -6.91 3.72
N LYS A 177 20.89 -7.04 2.45
CA LYS A 177 20.22 -6.45 1.29
C LYS A 177 20.21 -7.37 0.06
N TRP A 178 19.05 -7.46 -0.56
CA TRP A 178 18.82 -8.21 -1.81
C TRP A 178 17.98 -7.34 -2.75
N ALA A 179 18.10 -7.48 -4.07
CA ALA A 179 17.31 -6.73 -5.07
C ALA A 179 17.25 -7.46 -6.42
N MET A 180 16.13 -7.37 -7.16
CA MET A 180 15.98 -7.90 -8.53
C MET A 180 15.91 -6.77 -9.57
N LYS A 181 17.04 -6.29 -10.06
CA LYS A 181 17.02 -5.16 -11.00
C LYS A 181 16.93 -5.64 -12.46
N ALA A 182 15.83 -5.36 -13.14
CA ALA A 182 15.76 -5.51 -14.60
C ALA A 182 16.48 -4.34 -15.29
N THR A 183 17.60 -4.62 -15.97
CA THR A 183 18.21 -3.69 -16.93
C THR A 183 17.43 -3.78 -18.24
N SER A 184 16.58 -2.77 -18.49
CA SER A 184 15.95 -2.46 -19.79
C SER A 184 15.56 -3.67 -20.66
N GLY A 185 14.37 -4.22 -20.44
CA GLY A 185 13.78 -5.27 -21.28
C GLY A 185 12.60 -5.97 -20.60
N LEU A 186 11.74 -6.64 -21.36
CA LEU A 186 10.66 -7.50 -20.84
C LEU A 186 11.28 -8.77 -20.23
N SER A 187 11.18 -8.96 -18.92
CA SER A 187 11.80 -10.11 -18.24
C SER A 187 10.84 -10.88 -17.32
N ARG A 188 11.26 -12.06 -16.86
CA ARG A 188 10.56 -12.95 -15.92
C ARG A 188 11.56 -13.57 -14.94
N SER A 189 11.54 -13.17 -13.67
CA SER A 189 12.38 -13.79 -12.63
C SER A 189 11.56 -14.79 -11.83
N LYS A 190 12.13 -15.98 -11.53
CA LYS A 190 11.46 -16.99 -10.71
C LYS A 190 12.30 -17.42 -9.52
N ILE A 191 11.70 -17.38 -8.33
CA ILE A 191 12.28 -17.84 -7.08
C ILE A 191 11.41 -18.94 -6.47
N TYR A 192 12.07 -20.02 -6.07
CA TYR A 192 11.44 -21.14 -5.37
C TYR A 192 12.29 -21.56 -4.16
N CYS A 193 11.63 -21.77 -3.01
CA CYS A 193 12.23 -22.42 -1.84
C CYS A 193 13.44 -21.69 -1.24
N LEU A 194 13.32 -20.38 -0.98
CA LEU A 194 14.36 -19.59 -0.31
C LEU A 194 13.95 -19.18 1.10
N LEU A 195 14.95 -19.09 1.98
CA LEU A 195 14.83 -18.44 3.27
C LEU A 195 15.82 -17.26 3.29
N PHE A 196 15.28 -16.05 3.46
CA PHE A 196 16.07 -14.84 3.66
C PHE A 196 16.20 -14.57 5.16
N GLN A 197 17.43 -14.48 5.65
CA GLN A 197 17.73 -14.26 7.07
C GLN A 197 18.67 -13.08 7.29
N VAL A 198 18.40 -12.28 8.33
CA VAL A 198 19.15 -11.05 8.65
C VAL A 198 20.07 -11.26 9.85
N PRO A 199 21.39 -10.97 9.76
CA PRO A 199 22.29 -10.88 10.93
C PRO A 199 22.13 -9.52 11.67
N PRO A 200 22.57 -9.41 12.93
CA PRO A 200 22.44 -8.17 13.71
C PRO A 200 23.30 -7.05 13.10
N LEU A 201 22.90 -5.80 13.34
CA LEU A 201 23.58 -4.61 12.84
C LEU A 201 25.00 -4.48 13.41
N GLU A 202 26.03 -4.62 12.58
CA GLU A 202 27.29 -3.90 12.81
C GLU A 202 27.17 -2.49 12.23
N LEU A 203 27.23 -1.50 13.13
CA LEU A 203 27.50 -0.08 12.90
C LEU A 203 27.33 0.43 11.46
N SER A 204 26.17 1.06 11.22
CA SER A 204 25.79 1.91 10.08
C SER A 204 25.29 1.20 8.81
N TRP A 205 24.02 1.50 8.49
CA TRP A 205 23.28 1.30 7.22
C TRP A 205 22.47 0.00 7.01
N TRP A 206 21.17 0.09 7.32
CA TRP A 206 19.98 -0.49 6.68
C TRP A 206 20.03 -1.95 6.17
N ASN A 207 19.36 -2.87 6.88
CA ASN A 207 18.95 -4.14 6.27
C ASN A 207 17.57 -3.96 5.62
N GLU A 208 17.58 -3.68 4.32
CA GLU A 208 16.39 -3.73 3.47
C GLU A 208 16.42 -5.06 2.73
N ILE A 209 15.60 -6.03 3.12
CA ILE A 209 15.35 -7.18 2.25
C ILE A 209 14.27 -6.77 1.25
N SER A 210 14.63 -5.93 0.29
CA SER A 210 13.72 -5.55 -0.78
C SER A 210 13.80 -6.56 -1.91
N MET A 211 12.77 -7.35 -2.15
CA MET A 211 12.57 -7.85 -3.51
C MET A 211 12.14 -6.68 -4.41
N ASN A 212 13.07 -5.78 -4.74
CA ASN A 212 12.83 -4.69 -5.69
C ASN A 212 12.60 -5.29 -7.07
N LEU A 213 11.39 -5.75 -7.33
CA LEU A 213 10.96 -6.22 -8.64
C LEU A 213 10.88 -5.00 -9.55
N ALA A 214 11.64 -4.99 -10.64
CA ALA A 214 11.61 -3.90 -11.62
C ALA A 214 11.19 -4.45 -12.99
N ARG A 215 10.31 -3.70 -13.68
CA ARG A 215 9.85 -3.87 -15.07
C ARG A 215 9.97 -5.28 -15.67
N GLY A 216 8.87 -6.01 -15.75
CA GLY A 216 8.78 -7.31 -16.42
C GLY A 216 7.36 -7.85 -16.49
N ARG A 217 7.12 -8.91 -17.27
CA ARG A 217 5.76 -9.47 -17.48
C ARG A 217 5.14 -10.02 -16.19
N GLN A 218 5.96 -10.52 -15.25
CA GLN A 218 5.59 -11.05 -13.92
C GLN A 218 6.85 -11.62 -13.22
N ASP A 219 7.08 -11.30 -11.94
CA ASP A 219 8.08 -11.98 -11.11
C ASP A 219 7.42 -12.94 -10.12
N TYR A 220 8.07 -14.07 -9.80
CA TYR A 220 7.49 -15.17 -9.02
C TYR A 220 8.28 -15.44 -7.73
N GLY A 221 7.58 -15.46 -6.60
CA GLY A 221 8.10 -15.96 -5.33
C GLY A 221 7.17 -17.03 -4.77
N VAL A 222 7.57 -18.30 -4.90
CA VAL A 222 6.78 -19.43 -4.38
C VAL A 222 7.57 -20.14 -3.28
N ASN A 223 6.93 -20.46 -2.14
CA ASN A 223 7.58 -21.10 -0.99
C ASN A 223 8.85 -20.36 -0.54
N SER A 224 8.82 -19.03 -0.48
CA SER A 224 9.99 -18.22 -0.15
C SER A 224 9.68 -17.30 1.02
N HIS A 225 10.46 -17.43 2.09
CA HIS A 225 10.15 -16.84 3.39
C HIS A 225 11.23 -15.84 3.83
N PHE A 226 10.82 -14.84 4.59
CA PHE A 226 11.68 -13.86 5.24
C PHE A 226 11.60 -14.12 6.74
N ARG A 227 12.74 -14.41 7.36
CA ARG A 227 12.83 -14.66 8.80
C ARG A 227 13.83 -13.71 9.44
N VAL A 228 13.36 -12.94 10.39
CA VAL A 228 14.18 -12.00 11.15
C VAL A 228 14.29 -12.45 12.60
N GLY A 229 15.43 -13.04 12.95
CA GLY A 229 15.72 -13.54 14.30
C GLY A 229 15.19 -14.93 14.61
N GLY A 230 15.25 -15.31 15.89
CA GLY A 230 14.62 -16.53 16.44
C GLY A 230 15.24 -17.85 16.00
N ALA A 231 16.45 -17.84 15.43
CA ALA A 231 17.11 -19.07 15.00
C ALA A 231 18.64 -18.99 15.07
N LYS A 232 19.30 -20.14 15.22
CA LYS A 232 20.76 -20.29 15.23
C LYS A 232 21.41 -19.62 14.04
N GLY A 233 22.41 -18.79 14.32
CA GLY A 233 23.12 -17.98 13.31
C GLY A 233 22.50 -16.59 13.08
N SER A 234 21.31 -16.30 13.63
CA SER A 234 20.74 -14.95 13.59
C SER A 234 21.38 -14.00 14.58
N HIS A 235 22.01 -14.52 15.65
CA HIS A 235 22.45 -13.75 16.82
C HIS A 235 21.33 -12.90 17.45
N LEU A 236 20.08 -13.33 17.26
CA LEU A 236 18.85 -12.72 17.75
C LEU A 236 17.98 -13.83 18.36
N GLN A 237 18.58 -14.64 19.23
CA GLN A 237 17.97 -15.77 19.94
C GLN A 237 17.66 -15.40 21.40
N ALA A 238 17.09 -16.32 22.18
CA ALA A 238 16.64 -16.02 23.54
C ALA A 238 17.77 -15.59 24.49
N SER A 239 18.99 -16.08 24.28
CA SER A 239 20.18 -15.65 25.04
C SER A 239 20.59 -14.21 24.76
N GLU A 240 20.32 -13.70 23.56
CA GLU A 240 20.73 -12.38 23.10
C GLU A 240 19.60 -11.36 23.26
N CYS A 241 18.37 -11.70 22.84
CA CYS A 241 17.22 -10.80 22.75
C CYS A 241 16.02 -11.28 23.61
N PRO A 242 16.18 -11.55 24.93
CA PRO A 242 15.08 -12.06 25.74
C PRO A 242 13.94 -11.04 25.86
N LYS A 243 12.69 -11.49 26.06
CA LYS A 243 11.53 -10.59 26.17
C LYS A 243 11.62 -9.52 27.28
N LYS A 244 10.81 -8.47 27.16
CA LYS A 244 10.59 -7.39 28.17
C LYS A 244 11.84 -6.56 28.47
N GLN A 245 12.50 -6.04 27.43
CA GLN A 245 13.74 -5.26 27.58
C GLN A 245 13.52 -3.76 27.94
N PHE A 246 12.31 -3.36 28.33
CA PHE A 246 11.97 -1.96 28.58
C PHE A 246 12.49 -1.43 29.92
N PRO A 247 12.89 -0.13 29.99
CA PRO A 247 12.74 0.90 28.95
C PRO A 247 13.89 0.98 27.92
N LEU A 248 14.91 0.11 28.00
CA LEU A 248 16.13 0.23 27.19
C LEU A 248 16.14 -0.76 26.02
N ILE A 249 15.70 -0.29 24.84
CA ILE A 249 15.85 -1.05 23.59
C ILE A 249 17.32 -1.01 23.17
N LYS A 250 18.02 -2.14 23.25
CA LYS A 250 19.40 -2.22 22.78
C LYS A 250 19.43 -2.19 21.25
N GLN A 251 20.40 -1.46 20.70
CA GLN A 251 20.63 -1.40 19.25
C GLN A 251 20.80 -2.79 18.61
N ALA A 252 21.36 -3.74 19.35
CA ALA A 252 21.55 -5.12 18.92
C ALA A 252 20.23 -5.87 18.63
N TYR A 253 19.09 -5.40 19.14
CA TYR A 253 17.77 -6.03 18.94
C TYR A 253 17.05 -5.50 17.69
N ILE A 254 17.55 -4.41 17.10
CA ILE A 254 17.00 -3.78 15.91
C ILE A 254 17.57 -4.51 14.69
N ALA A 255 16.70 -5.18 13.94
CA ALA A 255 17.13 -6.17 12.95
C ALA A 255 16.84 -5.76 11.51
N ALA A 256 15.69 -5.15 11.22
CA ALA A 256 15.26 -4.87 9.84
C ALA A 256 14.48 -3.56 9.67
N SER A 257 14.63 -2.92 8.51
CA SER A 257 13.83 -1.72 8.15
C SER A 257 12.60 -2.05 7.32
N LEU A 258 12.65 -3.11 6.52
CA LEU A 258 11.55 -3.60 5.66
C LEU A 258 11.85 -5.04 5.20
N LEU A 259 10.86 -5.93 5.29
CA LEU A 259 11.00 -7.35 4.91
C LEU A 259 10.70 -7.62 3.44
N LEU A 260 9.78 -6.88 2.82
CA LEU A 260 9.45 -7.01 1.40
C LEU A 260 8.90 -5.70 0.84
N ARG A 261 9.47 -5.24 -0.29
CA ARG A 261 8.99 -4.09 -1.05
C ARG A 261 8.61 -4.49 -2.47
N ILE A 262 7.39 -4.20 -2.91
CA ILE A 262 6.95 -4.37 -4.29
C ILE A 262 6.74 -2.97 -4.88
N THR A 263 7.71 -2.48 -5.65
CA THR A 263 7.73 -1.08 -6.14
C THR A 263 6.60 -0.79 -7.14
N SER A 264 6.32 0.50 -7.41
CA SER A 264 5.21 0.92 -8.28
C SER A 264 5.24 0.35 -9.70
N SER A 265 6.44 0.13 -10.25
CA SER A 265 6.62 -0.44 -11.59
C SER A 265 6.63 -1.98 -11.64
N ALA A 266 6.54 -2.63 -10.49
CA ALA A 266 6.62 -4.08 -10.35
C ALA A 266 5.29 -4.79 -10.62
N SER A 267 5.37 -6.06 -11.00
CA SER A 267 4.27 -7.04 -10.98
C SER A 267 4.77 -8.31 -10.29
N ALA A 268 3.98 -8.87 -9.37
CA ALA A 268 4.41 -10.02 -8.57
C ALA A 268 3.35 -11.14 -8.50
N TYR A 269 3.80 -12.39 -8.48
CA TYR A 269 3.03 -13.55 -8.02
C TYR A 269 3.72 -14.15 -6.81
N LEU A 270 3.09 -14.04 -5.63
CA LEU A 270 3.58 -14.56 -4.37
C LEU A 270 2.64 -15.67 -3.90
N GLU A 271 3.19 -16.85 -3.63
CA GLU A 271 2.44 -17.99 -3.12
C GLU A 271 3.20 -18.64 -1.96
N ASN A 272 2.54 -18.84 -0.82
CA ASN A 272 3.16 -19.37 0.38
C ASN A 272 4.44 -18.60 0.78
N VAL A 273 4.26 -17.30 1.03
CA VAL A 273 5.33 -16.38 1.45
C VAL A 273 5.05 -15.93 2.88
N TRP A 274 6.03 -16.11 3.77
CA TRP A 274 5.92 -15.73 5.17
C TRP A 274 6.98 -14.68 5.51
N ALA A 275 6.56 -13.48 5.88
CA ALA A 275 7.41 -12.37 6.30
C ALA A 275 7.34 -12.21 7.82
N TRP A 276 8.15 -12.98 8.52
CA TRP A 276 8.09 -13.16 9.97
C TRP A 276 9.25 -12.48 10.68
N THR A 277 8.91 -11.64 11.65
CA THR A 277 9.84 -11.17 12.68
C THR A 277 9.63 -12.01 13.92
N ALA A 278 10.72 -12.54 14.48
CA ALA A 278 10.62 -13.58 15.47
C ALA A 278 10.02 -13.10 16.79
N ASP A 279 8.92 -13.74 17.20
CA ASP A 279 8.29 -13.57 18.50
C ASP A 279 8.84 -14.57 19.56
N HIS A 280 9.46 -15.66 19.11
CA HIS A 280 10.11 -16.68 19.96
C HIS A 280 11.36 -17.31 19.33
N ASP A 281 12.18 -17.97 20.14
CA ASP A 281 13.33 -18.74 19.70
C ASP A 281 12.94 -20.16 19.27
N LEU A 282 13.15 -20.48 17.99
CA LEU A 282 12.81 -21.77 17.37
C LEU A 282 13.75 -22.90 17.78
N ASP A 283 14.95 -22.57 18.25
CA ASP A 283 16.03 -23.54 18.48
C ASP A 283 16.13 -24.00 19.95
N VAL A 284 15.24 -23.51 20.83
CA VAL A 284 15.09 -23.94 22.23
C VAL A 284 13.77 -24.66 22.45
N LYS A 285 13.77 -25.71 23.29
CA LYS A 285 12.58 -26.55 23.52
C LYS A 285 11.40 -25.79 24.13
N SER A 286 11.67 -24.78 24.95
CA SER A 286 10.67 -23.97 25.63
C SER A 286 10.03 -22.92 24.72
N GLN A 287 10.57 -22.69 23.52
CA GLN A 287 10.17 -21.60 22.61
C GLN A 287 10.09 -20.26 23.36
N ASP A 288 11.19 -19.90 24.01
CA ASP A 288 11.23 -18.71 24.85
C ASP A 288 10.88 -17.46 24.01
N PRO A 289 9.98 -16.58 24.48
CA PRO A 289 9.65 -15.38 23.74
C PRO A 289 10.80 -14.37 23.73
N ILE A 290 10.95 -13.65 22.63
CA ILE A 290 12.05 -12.72 22.37
C ILE A 290 11.55 -11.36 21.87
N ASP A 291 12.38 -10.32 22.05
CA ASP A 291 12.13 -8.96 21.56
C ASP A 291 13.04 -8.69 20.34
N VAL A 292 12.55 -8.91 19.12
CA VAL A 292 13.25 -8.56 17.87
C VAL A 292 12.48 -7.47 17.14
N PHE A 293 13.17 -6.38 16.76
CA PHE A 293 12.52 -5.21 16.17
C PHE A 293 12.76 -5.15 14.66
N SER A 294 11.69 -5.31 13.91
CA SER A 294 11.60 -4.98 12.48
C SER A 294 10.59 -3.85 12.28
N ALA A 295 10.91 -2.86 11.46
CA ALA A 295 10.00 -1.73 11.28
C ALA A 295 8.77 -2.07 10.45
N ARG A 296 8.92 -2.81 9.34
CA ARG A 296 7.89 -2.92 8.30
C ARG A 296 7.87 -4.33 7.71
N GLY A 297 6.66 -4.88 7.54
CA GLY A 297 6.45 -6.17 6.89
C GLY A 297 6.54 -6.07 5.37
N ILE A 298 5.39 -6.03 4.72
CA ILE A 298 5.23 -6.02 3.26
C ILE A 298 4.68 -4.66 2.80
N LEU A 299 5.46 -3.95 1.98
CA LEU A 299 5.10 -2.69 1.32
C LEU A 299 4.78 -2.96 -0.16
N VAL A 300 3.59 -2.59 -0.61
CA VAL A 300 3.12 -2.83 -1.99
C VAL A 300 2.72 -1.52 -2.65
N GLU A 301 3.60 -0.96 -3.46
CA GLU A 301 3.35 0.24 -4.28
C GLU A 301 2.91 -0.12 -5.70
N SER A 302 3.04 -1.40 -6.09
CA SER A 302 2.77 -1.95 -7.43
C SER A 302 1.49 -1.40 -8.06
N HIS A 303 1.61 -0.93 -9.31
CA HIS A 303 0.45 -0.65 -10.16
C HIS A 303 -0.09 -1.90 -10.87
N GLY A 304 0.41 -3.07 -10.47
CA GLY A 304 -0.09 -4.38 -10.85
C GLY A 304 0.31 -4.85 -12.26
N PRO A 305 -0.14 -6.06 -12.63
CA PRO A 305 -0.97 -6.93 -11.80
C PRO A 305 -0.14 -7.64 -10.70
N THR A 306 -0.68 -7.77 -9.49
CA THR A 306 0.00 -8.47 -8.38
C THR A 306 -0.95 -9.44 -7.67
N TRP A 307 -0.48 -10.67 -7.45
CA TRP A 307 -1.19 -11.76 -6.77
C TRP A 307 -0.41 -12.19 -5.52
N MET A 308 -1.11 -12.35 -4.41
CA MET A 308 -0.53 -12.77 -3.12
C MET A 308 -1.40 -13.84 -2.47
N TYR A 309 -1.11 -15.11 -2.74
CA TYR A 309 -1.88 -16.25 -2.26
C TYR A 309 -1.23 -16.92 -1.05
N GLY A 310 -1.96 -17.04 0.06
CA GLY A 310 -1.44 -17.66 1.27
C GLY A 310 -0.19 -16.98 1.80
N THR A 311 -0.19 -15.64 1.86
CA THR A 311 0.94 -14.88 2.40
C THR A 311 0.67 -14.46 3.83
N ALA A 312 1.68 -14.44 4.69
CA ALA A 312 1.58 -13.92 6.05
C ALA A 312 2.68 -12.89 6.32
N SER A 313 2.37 -11.86 7.11
CA SER A 313 3.36 -10.91 7.60
C SER A 313 3.08 -10.58 9.06
N GLU A 314 4.08 -10.75 9.92
CA GLU A 314 3.86 -10.79 11.36
C GLU A 314 4.97 -10.07 12.14
N HIS A 315 4.54 -9.44 13.25
CA HIS A 315 5.37 -8.84 14.29
C HIS A 315 6.31 -7.72 13.82
N ASN A 316 5.93 -6.96 12.80
CA ASN A 316 6.60 -5.72 12.42
C ASN A 316 6.00 -4.51 13.15
N VAL A 317 6.82 -3.54 13.57
CA VAL A 317 6.44 -2.45 14.50
C VAL A 317 5.42 -1.47 13.91
N LEU A 318 5.57 -1.08 12.64
CA LEU A 318 4.71 -0.07 12.01
C LEU A 318 3.48 -0.69 11.34
N TYR A 319 3.69 -1.72 10.53
CA TYR A 319 2.64 -2.41 9.80
C TYR A 319 3.07 -3.78 9.30
N GLN A 320 2.10 -4.67 9.10
CA GLN A 320 2.30 -5.96 8.42
C GLN A 320 2.12 -5.82 6.91
N TYR A 321 1.02 -5.21 6.45
CA TYR A 321 0.79 -4.87 5.04
C TYR A 321 0.48 -3.39 4.85
N GLN A 322 1.18 -2.73 3.92
CA GLN A 322 0.86 -1.36 3.49
C GLN A 322 0.81 -1.27 1.97
N LEU A 323 -0.28 -0.71 1.46
CA LEU A 323 -0.56 -0.52 0.05
C LEU A 323 -0.73 0.99 -0.24
N PRO A 324 0.35 1.75 -0.46
CA PRO A 324 0.27 3.15 -0.85
C PRO A 324 0.29 3.30 -2.37
N GLY A 325 -0.76 3.88 -2.95
CA GLY A 325 -0.85 4.12 -4.41
C GLY A 325 -0.99 2.84 -5.26
N ALA A 326 -1.18 1.68 -4.63
CA ALA A 326 -1.21 0.39 -5.28
C ALA A 326 -2.42 0.26 -6.22
N GLN A 327 -2.24 -0.50 -7.31
CA GLN A 327 -3.31 -0.76 -8.26
C GLN A 327 -3.32 -2.21 -8.70
N LYS A 328 -4.52 -2.77 -8.91
CA LYS A 328 -4.71 -4.11 -9.49
C LYS A 328 -3.98 -5.17 -8.67
N ILE A 329 -4.39 -5.28 -7.42
CA ILE A 329 -3.86 -6.23 -6.43
C ILE A 329 -4.93 -7.25 -6.08
N VAL A 330 -4.59 -8.53 -6.05
CA VAL A 330 -5.38 -9.59 -5.42
C VAL A 330 -4.56 -10.29 -4.36
N MET A 331 -5.12 -10.47 -3.17
CA MET A 331 -4.47 -11.15 -2.06
C MET A 331 -5.46 -12.05 -1.32
N GLY A 332 -5.08 -13.26 -0.93
CA GLY A 332 -5.96 -14.16 -0.18
C GLY A 332 -5.44 -15.60 0.01
N MET A 333 -5.68 -16.27 1.13
CA MET A 333 -5.91 -15.61 2.41
C MET A 333 -4.61 -14.96 2.87
N ILE A 334 -4.70 -13.74 3.40
CA ILE A 334 -3.58 -13.12 4.11
C ILE A 334 -3.71 -13.34 5.61
N GLN A 335 -2.60 -13.25 6.34
CA GLN A 335 -2.64 -13.35 7.80
C GLN A 335 -1.61 -12.43 8.47
N THR A 336 -1.97 -11.89 9.63
CA THR A 336 -1.12 -10.96 10.39
C THR A 336 -1.19 -11.17 11.89
N GLU A 337 -0.09 -10.83 12.57
CA GLU A 337 -0.02 -10.65 14.02
C GLU A 337 0.72 -9.38 14.41
N THR A 338 0.19 -8.70 15.44
CA THR A 338 0.83 -7.56 16.09
C THR A 338 2.02 -8.04 16.95
N PRO A 339 3.16 -7.31 17.03
CA PRO A 339 4.26 -7.70 17.92
C PRO A 339 3.80 -7.78 19.38
N TYR A 340 4.13 -8.88 20.07
CA TYR A 340 3.59 -9.17 21.42
C TYR A 340 4.06 -8.21 22.52
N PHE A 341 5.18 -7.51 22.30
CA PHE A 341 5.66 -6.46 23.19
C PHE A 341 4.77 -5.21 23.14
N GLN A 342 4.14 -4.90 21.99
CA GLN A 342 3.30 -3.71 21.87
C GLN A 342 2.15 -3.76 22.87
N PRO A 343 1.79 -2.62 23.48
CA PRO A 343 2.17 -1.25 23.13
C PRO A 343 3.43 -0.71 23.84
N LEU A 344 4.34 -1.57 24.36
CA LEU A 344 5.62 -1.13 24.92
C LEU A 344 6.80 -1.78 24.14
N PRO A 345 7.57 -1.01 23.35
CA PRO A 345 7.39 0.41 23.14
C PRO A 345 6.16 0.62 22.24
N ALA A 346 5.62 1.84 22.26
CA ALA A 346 4.54 2.19 21.34
C ALA A 346 5.13 2.36 19.94
N ALA A 347 4.37 1.99 18.89
CA ALA A 347 4.76 2.37 17.55
C ALA A 347 4.80 3.92 17.44
N PRO A 348 5.81 4.53 16.79
CA PRO A 348 6.76 3.91 15.88
C PRO A 348 8.10 3.45 16.49
N GLU A 349 8.31 3.56 17.80
CA GLU A 349 9.61 3.24 18.43
C GLU A 349 10.02 1.77 18.22
N PRO A 350 11.32 1.49 17.98
CA PRO A 350 12.47 2.42 17.99
C PRO A 350 12.74 3.13 16.65
N PHE A 351 11.80 3.12 15.71
CA PHE A 351 12.01 3.60 14.35
C PHE A 351 11.52 5.05 14.16
N LYS A 352 12.18 5.76 13.23
CA LYS A 352 11.72 7.06 12.74
C LYS A 352 10.91 6.87 11.46
N PRO A 353 9.61 7.24 11.44
CA PRO A 353 8.80 7.26 10.22
C PRO A 353 9.35 8.22 9.14
N GLY A 354 8.92 8.02 7.89
CA GLY A 354 9.21 8.89 6.75
C GLY A 354 10.31 8.36 5.82
N GLN A 355 10.71 7.10 5.99
CA GLN A 355 11.70 6.44 5.11
C GLN A 355 11.04 5.81 3.89
N PHE A 356 9.79 5.36 4.05
CA PHE A 356 9.00 4.79 2.97
C PHE A 356 7.67 5.55 2.83
N PRO A 357 7.05 5.53 1.64
CA PRO A 357 5.82 6.27 1.40
C PRO A 357 4.74 5.92 2.42
N ASN A 358 4.14 6.97 2.98
CA ASN A 358 3.02 6.89 3.92
C ASN A 358 3.30 6.09 5.20
N ASP A 359 4.55 6.01 5.67
CA ASP A 359 4.85 5.46 7.00
C ASP A 359 3.89 6.02 8.07
N PRO A 360 3.29 5.17 8.92
CA PRO A 360 2.41 5.65 9.97
C PRO A 360 3.22 6.39 11.04
N VAL A 361 2.73 7.57 11.42
CA VAL A 361 3.37 8.45 12.42
C VAL A 361 2.72 8.38 13.80
N PHE A 362 1.53 7.77 13.92
CA PHE A 362 0.78 7.55 15.18
C PHE A 362 0.50 8.82 16.01
N THR A 363 0.61 10.01 15.42
CA THR A 363 0.43 11.30 16.11
C THR A 363 -1.01 11.54 16.59
N ASN A 364 -1.98 10.87 15.97
CA ASN A 364 -3.39 10.95 16.32
C ASN A 364 -3.77 10.17 17.59
N CYS A 365 -2.85 9.38 18.17
CA CYS A 365 -3.12 8.61 19.38
C CYS A 365 -3.03 9.45 20.67
N GLY A 366 -2.48 10.66 20.62
CA GLY A 366 -2.31 11.52 21.80
C GLY A 366 -1.63 10.77 22.96
N ASN A 367 -2.27 10.76 24.13
CA ASN A 367 -1.79 10.02 25.31
C ASN A 367 -2.31 8.57 25.38
N SER A 368 -3.21 8.16 24.47
CA SER A 368 -3.81 6.82 24.45
C SER A 368 -2.94 5.84 23.68
N ILE A 369 -1.72 5.59 24.16
CA ILE A 369 -0.76 4.72 23.46
C ILE A 369 -1.16 3.25 23.49
N ALA A 370 -1.84 2.82 24.55
CA ALA A 370 -2.31 1.44 24.69
C ALA A 370 -3.54 1.23 23.80
N GLY A 371 -3.40 0.34 22.81
CA GLY A 371 -4.45 0.05 21.84
C GLY A 371 -4.36 0.86 20.54
N CYS A 372 -4.01 2.15 20.59
CA CYS A 372 -3.93 2.99 19.39
C CYS A 372 -2.56 2.93 18.69
N ALA A 373 -1.47 3.12 19.43
CA ALA A 373 -0.12 3.22 18.88
C ALA A 373 0.53 1.82 18.70
N MET A 374 -0.13 0.98 17.91
CA MET A 374 0.24 -0.41 17.64
C MET A 374 0.31 -0.68 16.13
N ALA A 375 1.01 -1.73 15.73
CA ALA A 375 1.24 -2.05 14.33
C ALA A 375 -0.08 -2.25 13.57
N TRP A 376 -0.19 -1.63 12.40
CA TRP A 376 -1.33 -1.87 11.52
C TRP A 376 -1.26 -3.27 10.90
N ALA A 377 -2.37 -4.00 10.88
CA ALA A 377 -2.46 -5.25 10.16
C ALA A 377 -2.45 -4.98 8.64
N VAL A 378 -3.35 -4.10 8.18
CA VAL A 378 -3.47 -3.72 6.76
C VAL A 378 -3.71 -2.21 6.66
N ARG A 379 -2.99 -1.53 5.78
CA ARG A 379 -3.27 -0.15 5.39
C ARG A 379 -3.41 -0.03 3.88
N ILE A 380 -4.53 0.51 3.42
CA ILE A 380 -4.78 0.79 2.00
C ILE A 380 -4.94 2.30 1.84
N ILE A 381 -4.00 2.94 1.15
CA ILE A 381 -3.91 4.41 1.07
C ILE A 381 -3.76 4.81 -0.39
N ASN A 382 -4.60 5.74 -0.88
CA ASN A 382 -4.52 6.25 -2.26
C ASN A 382 -4.51 5.15 -3.35
N SER A 383 -4.99 3.95 -3.01
CA SER A 383 -4.95 2.77 -3.87
C SER A 383 -6.27 2.56 -4.59
N SER A 384 -6.25 1.81 -5.70
CA SER A 384 -7.45 1.46 -6.44
C SER A 384 -7.44 0.01 -6.90
N THR A 385 -8.59 -0.64 -6.94
CA THR A 385 -8.71 -2.02 -7.46
C THR A 385 -7.87 -3.01 -6.65
N VAL A 386 -8.30 -3.19 -5.40
CA VAL A 386 -7.67 -4.10 -4.42
C VAL A 386 -8.71 -5.14 -4.00
N TYR A 387 -8.39 -6.42 -4.19
CA TYR A 387 -9.25 -7.54 -3.82
C TYR A 387 -8.57 -8.35 -2.69
N ILE A 388 -9.18 -8.38 -1.51
CA ILE A 388 -8.77 -9.24 -0.40
C ILE A 388 -9.76 -10.41 -0.33
N LEU A 389 -9.34 -11.60 -0.75
CA LEU A 389 -10.14 -12.82 -0.83
C LEU A 389 -9.92 -13.69 0.42
N GLY A 390 -10.09 -13.10 1.59
CA GLY A 390 -9.87 -13.72 2.89
C GLY A 390 -8.70 -13.10 3.65
N SER A 391 -8.89 -12.85 4.94
CA SER A 391 -7.84 -12.35 5.84
C SER A 391 -8.06 -12.81 7.27
N GLY A 392 -6.97 -13.12 7.98
CA GLY A 392 -6.97 -13.36 9.43
C GLY A 392 -6.04 -12.36 10.12
N LEU A 393 -6.61 -11.36 10.80
CA LEU A 393 -5.85 -10.26 11.38
C LEU A 393 -5.93 -10.32 12.91
N TYR A 394 -4.82 -10.61 13.59
CA TYR A 394 -4.84 -10.92 15.01
C TYR A 394 -4.00 -9.95 15.85
N SER A 395 -4.55 -9.58 16.99
CA SER A 395 -3.85 -8.92 18.08
C SER A 395 -4.08 -9.74 19.35
N TRP A 396 -3.12 -10.61 19.66
CA TRP A 396 -3.28 -11.61 20.73
C TRP A 396 -2.92 -11.09 22.12
N LEU A 397 -2.01 -10.12 22.19
CA LEU A 397 -1.42 -9.67 23.43
C LEU A 397 -1.35 -8.14 23.51
N ALA A 398 -1.40 -7.65 24.74
CA ALA A 398 -0.90 -6.34 25.12
C ALA A 398 0.10 -6.53 26.26
N PHE A 399 1.32 -5.99 26.13
CA PHE A 399 2.39 -6.13 27.13
C PHE A 399 2.76 -7.60 27.47
N TYR A 400 2.74 -8.50 26.49
CA TYR A 400 2.87 -9.96 26.70
C TYR A 400 1.79 -10.61 27.58
N THR A 401 0.64 -9.96 27.79
CA THR A 401 -0.51 -10.54 28.51
C THR A 401 -1.68 -10.76 27.56
N GLN A 402 -2.53 -11.74 27.87
CA GLN A 402 -3.72 -12.08 27.09
C GLN A 402 -5.03 -11.57 27.73
N ASP A 403 -4.95 -10.84 28.85
CA ASP A 403 -6.12 -10.36 29.60
C ASP A 403 -7.05 -9.49 28.73
N CYS A 404 -6.46 -8.75 27.77
CA CYS A 404 -7.19 -7.95 26.79
C CYS A 404 -8.12 -8.77 25.86
N LEU A 405 -7.92 -10.09 25.72
CA LEU A 405 -8.78 -10.95 24.91
C LEU A 405 -10.14 -11.20 25.54
N GLU A 406 -10.29 -11.01 26.86
CA GLU A 406 -11.57 -11.13 27.57
C GLU A 406 -12.56 -10.05 27.12
N THR A 407 -12.06 -8.84 26.90
CA THR A 407 -12.85 -7.70 26.40
C THR A 407 -12.75 -7.54 24.88
N GLY A 408 -11.85 -8.29 24.23
CA GLY A 408 -11.57 -8.16 22.79
C GLY A 408 -10.82 -6.87 22.40
N HIS A 409 -10.20 -6.19 23.38
CA HIS A 409 -9.59 -4.86 23.24
C HIS A 409 -8.07 -4.92 23.48
N CYS A 410 -7.36 -5.76 22.73
CA CYS A 410 -5.89 -5.77 22.73
C CYS A 410 -5.34 -4.61 21.90
N GLN A 411 -6.03 -4.28 20.81
CA GLN A 411 -5.73 -3.21 19.88
C GLN A 411 -7.02 -2.50 19.49
N GLU A 412 -6.93 -1.18 19.29
CA GLU A 412 -8.08 -0.36 18.91
C GLU A 412 -8.37 -0.54 17.42
N GLN A 413 -7.38 -0.28 16.56
CA GLN A 413 -7.54 -0.26 15.10
C GLN A 413 -6.48 -1.13 14.42
N GLY A 414 -6.87 -1.95 13.44
CA GLY A 414 -5.95 -2.85 12.73
C GLY A 414 -6.00 -2.76 11.21
N PHE A 415 -7.15 -2.43 10.62
CA PHE A 415 -7.33 -2.30 9.17
C PHE A 415 -7.73 -0.87 8.83
N TYR A 416 -6.82 -0.12 8.19
CA TYR A 416 -7.05 1.26 7.78
C TYR A 416 -7.28 1.40 6.27
N VAL A 417 -8.23 2.23 5.86
CA VAL A 417 -8.47 2.58 4.44
C VAL A 417 -8.68 4.08 4.28
N GLU A 418 -7.96 4.69 3.34
CA GLU A 418 -8.02 6.12 3.05
C GLU A 418 -7.85 6.41 1.57
N GLN A 419 -8.69 7.32 1.05
CA GLN A 419 -8.69 7.81 -0.32
C GLN A 419 -8.58 6.69 -1.37
N SER A 420 -9.29 5.59 -1.14
CA SER A 420 -9.18 4.39 -1.96
C SER A 420 -10.48 4.01 -2.64
N THR A 421 -10.40 3.47 -3.85
CA THR A 421 -11.57 3.10 -4.67
C THR A 421 -11.53 1.64 -5.10
N ASN A 422 -12.68 1.08 -5.46
CA ASN A 422 -12.80 -0.29 -5.96
C ASN A 422 -12.07 -1.32 -5.05
N THR A 423 -12.27 -1.21 -3.74
CA THR A 423 -11.71 -2.14 -2.75
C THR A 423 -12.77 -3.15 -2.34
N TRP A 424 -12.44 -4.43 -2.44
CA TRP A 424 -13.32 -5.55 -2.11
C TRP A 424 -12.65 -6.39 -1.03
N VAL A 425 -13.29 -6.53 0.13
CA VAL A 425 -12.77 -7.37 1.21
C VAL A 425 -13.77 -8.47 1.50
N TYR A 426 -13.38 -9.70 1.22
CA TYR A 426 -14.12 -10.91 1.54
C TYR A 426 -13.47 -11.63 2.70
N ASN A 427 -14.31 -12.20 3.57
CA ASN A 427 -13.94 -13.00 4.72
C ASN A 427 -12.80 -12.38 5.55
N LEU A 428 -13.09 -11.20 6.09
CA LEU A 428 -12.27 -10.57 7.10
C LEU A 428 -12.53 -11.24 8.45
N VAL A 429 -11.49 -11.84 9.02
CA VAL A 429 -11.51 -12.42 10.35
C VAL A 429 -10.57 -11.61 11.24
N THR A 430 -11.06 -11.15 12.39
CA THR A 430 -10.26 -10.38 13.36
C THR A 430 -10.32 -10.99 14.75
N LYS A 431 -9.29 -10.76 15.57
CA LYS A 431 -9.29 -11.11 16.99
C LYS A 431 -8.49 -10.10 17.81
N GLY A 432 -9.08 -9.64 18.91
CA GLY A 432 -8.45 -8.67 19.82
C GLY A 432 -8.32 -7.26 19.25
N ILE A 433 -8.95 -6.98 18.10
CA ILE A 433 -8.96 -5.67 17.44
C ILE A 433 -10.39 -5.12 17.55
N THR A 434 -10.55 -3.92 18.11
CA THR A 434 -11.87 -3.34 18.42
C THR A 434 -12.59 -2.88 17.16
N GLU A 435 -11.88 -2.16 16.29
CA GLU A 435 -12.32 -1.72 14.98
C GLU A 435 -11.74 -2.65 13.91
N SER A 436 -12.56 -3.59 13.45
CA SER A 436 -12.18 -4.53 12.39
C SER A 436 -11.80 -3.83 11.09
N ILE A 437 -12.46 -2.70 10.78
CA ILE A 437 -12.09 -1.78 9.69
C ILE A 437 -12.31 -0.34 10.16
N SER A 438 -11.33 0.52 9.95
CA SER A 438 -11.31 1.94 10.32
C SER A 438 -11.09 2.79 9.06
N PRO A 439 -12.13 3.12 8.27
CA PRO A 439 -11.98 4.02 7.14
C PRO A 439 -11.84 5.47 7.60
N ALA A 440 -10.95 6.24 6.97
CA ALA A 440 -10.61 7.59 7.39
C ALA A 440 -11.82 8.55 7.37
N GLY A 441 -12.19 9.11 8.53
CA GLY A 441 -13.30 10.07 8.63
C GLY A 441 -14.70 9.47 8.39
N GLU A 442 -14.82 8.14 8.37
CA GLU A 442 -16.09 7.41 8.31
C GLU A 442 -16.31 6.61 9.61
N THR A 443 -17.51 6.06 9.77
CA THR A 443 -17.81 5.20 10.92
C THR A 443 -17.07 3.86 10.80
N PRO A 444 -16.32 3.42 11.83
CA PRO A 444 -15.66 2.12 11.84
C PRO A 444 -16.62 0.94 11.86
N LEU A 445 -16.19 -0.20 11.31
CA LEU A 445 -16.83 -1.50 11.55
C LEU A 445 -16.26 -2.12 12.82
N TYR A 446 -17.07 -2.28 13.85
CA TYR A 446 -16.63 -2.83 15.12
C TYR A 446 -16.65 -4.36 15.13
N ALA A 447 -15.66 -4.97 15.77
CA ALA A 447 -15.57 -6.42 15.96
C ALA A 447 -16.77 -6.98 16.73
N ARG A 448 -17.28 -6.24 17.72
CA ARG A 448 -18.48 -6.61 18.50
C ARG A 448 -19.72 -6.84 17.63
N ASP A 449 -19.79 -6.16 16.49
CA ASP A 449 -20.94 -6.23 15.58
C ASP A 449 -20.88 -7.54 14.75
N VAL A 450 -19.67 -8.07 14.50
CA VAL A 450 -19.45 -9.24 13.64
C VAL A 450 -18.86 -10.43 14.42
N GLN A 451 -19.14 -10.54 15.72
CA GLN A 451 -18.63 -11.65 16.54
C GLN A 451 -19.13 -13.01 16.02
N ASN A 452 -18.21 -13.95 15.82
CA ASN A 452 -18.50 -15.30 15.32
C ASN A 452 -17.58 -16.34 15.96
N GLY A 453 -18.09 -17.00 17.00
CA GLY A 453 -17.30 -17.95 17.80
C GLY A 453 -16.15 -17.26 18.53
N TYR A 454 -14.94 -17.81 18.37
CA TYR A 454 -13.73 -17.27 19.01
C TYR A 454 -13.32 -15.88 18.47
N THR A 455 -13.56 -15.67 17.19
CA THR A 455 -13.11 -14.50 16.41
C THR A 455 -14.30 -13.62 16.05
N SER A 456 -14.03 -12.51 15.38
CA SER A 456 -15.05 -11.74 14.67
C SER A 456 -14.87 -11.99 13.17
N SER A 457 -15.96 -12.16 12.42
CA SER A 457 -15.93 -12.57 11.01
C SER A 457 -16.95 -11.79 10.18
N LEU A 458 -16.45 -11.05 9.20
CA LEU A 458 -17.22 -10.35 8.19
C LEU A 458 -17.00 -11.01 6.82
N LEU A 459 -18.06 -11.52 6.19
CA LEU A 459 -17.91 -12.19 4.90
C LEU A 459 -17.66 -11.24 3.74
N ALA A 460 -18.24 -10.04 3.77
CA ALA A 460 -18.04 -9.08 2.73
C ALA A 460 -18.13 -7.64 3.27
N TRP A 461 -17.17 -6.82 2.87
CA TRP A 461 -17.23 -5.37 2.94
C TRP A 461 -17.19 -4.83 1.52
N LEU A 462 -18.29 -4.20 1.12
CA LEU A 462 -18.51 -3.74 -0.25
C LEU A 462 -18.70 -2.23 -0.27
N HIS A 463 -17.82 -1.53 -0.99
CA HIS A 463 -18.07 -0.13 -1.32
C HIS A 463 -18.99 -0.03 -2.53
N THR A 464 -20.26 0.33 -2.30
CA THR A 464 -21.27 0.49 -3.37
C THR A 464 -21.42 1.94 -3.84
N GLY A 465 -20.59 2.85 -3.35
CA GLY A 465 -20.57 4.27 -3.75
C GLY A 465 -19.67 4.55 -4.96
N THR A 466 -19.83 5.72 -5.55
CA THR A 466 -18.98 6.23 -6.65
C THR A 466 -17.78 7.05 -6.17
N GLY A 467 -17.56 7.14 -4.85
CA GLY A 467 -16.51 7.95 -4.24
C GLY A 467 -15.33 7.12 -3.71
N ALA A 468 -14.31 7.80 -3.21
CA ALA A 468 -13.27 7.15 -2.43
C ALA A 468 -13.80 6.76 -1.04
N ILE A 469 -13.38 5.60 -0.55
CA ILE A 469 -13.49 5.14 0.82
C ILE A 469 -12.50 5.94 1.67
N GLY A 470 -12.93 6.42 2.81
CA GLY A 470 -12.09 7.12 3.76
C GLY A 470 -11.57 8.42 3.17
N LYS A 471 -12.46 9.30 2.71
CA LYS A 471 -12.03 10.57 2.10
C LYS A 471 -11.21 11.37 3.10
N ARG A 472 -9.96 11.64 2.74
CA ARG A 472 -9.07 12.52 3.49
C ARG A 472 -9.75 13.88 3.61
N LYS A 473 -9.83 14.38 4.84
CA LYS A 473 -10.30 15.73 5.12
C LYS A 473 -9.09 16.56 5.51
N PHE A 474 -8.92 17.68 4.83
CA PHE A 474 -7.98 18.70 5.25
C PHE A 474 -8.73 19.71 6.13
N PRO A 475 -8.14 20.19 7.23
CA PRO A 475 -8.66 21.37 7.93
C PRO A 475 -8.83 22.55 6.96
N GLY A 476 -7.94 22.64 5.98
CA GLY A 476 -7.95 23.65 4.93
C GLY A 476 -7.54 25.03 5.43
N PHE A 477 -7.61 26.01 4.53
CA PHE A 477 -7.37 27.42 4.84
C PHE A 477 -8.19 28.32 3.94
N TYR A 478 -8.41 29.55 4.38
CA TYR A 478 -9.03 30.61 3.59
C TYR A 478 -7.94 31.52 3.01
N LEU A 479 -8.08 31.88 1.73
CA LEU A 479 -7.21 32.89 1.11
C LEU A 479 -7.70 34.31 1.37
N TRP A 480 -9.02 34.45 1.45
CA TRP A 480 -9.69 35.65 1.93
C TRP A 480 -10.59 35.25 3.09
N ASP A 481 -10.33 35.81 4.26
CA ASP A 481 -11.05 35.53 5.49
C ASP A 481 -12.22 36.49 5.66
N GLY A 482 -13.38 35.95 6.03
CA GLY A 482 -14.62 36.72 6.12
C GLY A 482 -14.60 37.82 7.20
N GLU A 483 -13.75 37.67 8.22
CA GLU A 483 -13.61 38.64 9.29
C GLU A 483 -12.43 39.58 9.07
N MET A 484 -11.26 39.04 8.70
CA MET A 484 -10.03 39.83 8.53
C MET A 484 -10.06 40.69 7.27
N ASP A 485 -10.65 40.20 6.17
CA ASP A 485 -10.67 40.90 4.88
C ASP A 485 -12.02 41.59 4.61
N ARG A 486 -12.73 41.97 5.69
CA ARG A 486 -14.09 42.52 5.63
C ARG A 486 -14.20 43.74 4.71
N ASP A 487 -13.19 44.61 4.71
CA ASP A 487 -13.19 45.84 3.92
C ASP A 487 -13.23 45.53 2.42
N VAL A 488 -12.33 44.66 1.95
CA VAL A 488 -12.31 44.20 0.54
C VAL A 488 -13.59 43.41 0.22
N LEU A 489 -14.00 42.50 1.10
CA LEU A 489 -15.17 41.65 0.89
C LEU A 489 -16.51 42.42 0.94
N SER A 490 -16.52 43.66 1.45
CA SER A 490 -17.70 44.53 1.44
C SER A 490 -17.90 45.26 0.11
N GLY A 491 -16.83 45.42 -0.68
CA GLY A 491 -16.83 46.13 -1.96
C GLY A 491 -17.25 45.27 -3.15
N VAL A 492 -17.24 43.94 -3.01
CA VAL A 492 -17.53 42.99 -4.10
C VAL A 492 -18.95 42.43 -4.03
N SER A 493 -19.45 41.90 -5.14
CA SER A 493 -20.75 41.21 -5.18
C SER A 493 -20.80 39.98 -4.26
N SER A 494 -22.02 39.58 -3.86
CA SER A 494 -22.22 38.37 -3.04
C SER A 494 -21.67 37.10 -3.69
N THR A 495 -21.71 37.02 -5.02
CA THR A 495 -21.17 35.89 -5.80
C THR A 495 -19.65 35.87 -5.76
N CYS A 496 -19.00 37.03 -5.93
CA CYS A 496 -17.55 37.15 -5.79
C CYS A 496 -17.12 36.83 -4.36
N LYS A 497 -17.79 37.41 -3.36
CA LYS A 497 -17.52 37.13 -1.94
C LYS A 497 -17.57 35.63 -1.62
N ALA A 498 -18.62 34.93 -2.05
CA ALA A 498 -18.75 33.48 -1.83
C ALA A 498 -17.62 32.67 -2.50
N SER A 499 -17.09 33.17 -3.63
CA SER A 499 -15.97 32.55 -4.33
C SER A 499 -14.65 32.78 -3.59
N LEU A 500 -14.41 34.02 -3.12
CA LEU A 500 -13.20 34.39 -2.37
C LEU A 500 -13.09 33.66 -1.03
N THR A 501 -14.19 33.57 -0.28
CA THR A 501 -14.24 32.93 1.03
C THR A 501 -14.47 31.41 0.95
N ARG A 502 -14.29 30.79 -0.21
CA ARG A 502 -14.37 29.34 -0.34
C ARG A 502 -13.16 28.70 0.36
N LEU A 503 -13.41 27.69 1.19
CA LEU A 503 -12.35 26.93 1.86
C LEU A 503 -11.50 26.19 0.83
N VAL A 504 -10.17 26.35 0.91
CA VAL A 504 -9.21 25.55 0.17
C VAL A 504 -8.87 24.32 1.00
N GLU A 505 -9.35 23.16 0.57
CA GLU A 505 -9.20 21.87 1.25
C GLU A 505 -7.83 21.24 0.93
N CYS A 506 -6.78 21.86 1.45
CA CYS A 506 -5.39 21.42 1.30
C CYS A 506 -4.67 21.32 2.65
N HIS A 507 -3.54 20.60 2.67
CA HIS A 507 -2.61 20.63 3.80
C HIS A 507 -2.13 22.07 4.05
N ASP A 508 -1.94 22.45 5.32
CA ASP A 508 -1.56 23.83 5.71
C ASP A 508 -0.28 24.34 5.03
N GLN A 509 0.71 23.48 4.81
CA GLN A 509 1.94 23.78 4.09
C GLN A 509 1.72 24.26 2.65
N VAL A 510 0.59 23.93 2.02
CA VAL A 510 0.24 24.47 0.70
C VAL A 510 0.00 25.99 0.75
N TYR A 511 -0.45 26.53 1.88
CA TYR A 511 -0.59 27.98 2.08
C TYR A 511 0.75 28.72 1.95
N MET A 512 1.86 28.06 2.32
CA MET A 512 3.21 28.63 2.23
C MET A 512 3.67 28.80 0.78
N LEU A 513 2.98 28.19 -0.19
CA LEU A 513 3.24 28.39 -1.62
C LEU A 513 2.77 29.76 -2.14
N ARG A 514 2.21 30.63 -1.29
CA ARG A 514 1.81 32.00 -1.68
C ARG A 514 2.97 32.94 -2.00
N ALA A 515 4.19 32.64 -1.55
CA ALA A 515 5.35 33.49 -1.81
C ALA A 515 5.87 33.30 -3.24
N LEU A 516 5.94 34.33 -4.08
CA LEU A 516 6.52 34.26 -5.42
C LEU A 516 8.03 33.92 -5.36
N GLN A 517 8.38 32.67 -5.66
CA GLN A 517 9.77 32.18 -5.68
C GLN A 517 9.92 30.87 -6.45
N TRP A 518 11.17 30.50 -6.75
CA TRP A 518 11.53 29.18 -7.24
C TRP A 518 11.36 28.15 -6.12
N ARG A 519 10.50 27.15 -6.28
CA ARG A 519 10.22 26.15 -5.24
C ARG A 519 11.31 25.09 -5.13
N GLY A 520 11.99 25.00 -4.01
CA GLY A 520 12.91 23.88 -3.75
C GLY A 520 12.20 22.54 -3.52
N SER A 521 13.01 21.51 -3.24
CA SER A 521 12.53 20.30 -2.59
C SER A 521 12.01 20.60 -1.19
N MET A 522 10.97 19.89 -0.74
CA MET A 522 10.52 19.91 0.66
C MET A 522 11.35 18.98 1.56
N HIS A 523 12.24 18.18 0.99
CA HIS A 523 13.05 17.14 1.66
C HIS A 523 12.23 16.14 2.50
N ASN A 524 10.92 16.02 2.21
CA ASN A 524 10.01 15.15 2.92
C ASN A 524 8.91 14.69 1.95
N ASP A 525 9.09 13.50 1.40
CA ASP A 525 8.16 12.95 0.40
C ASP A 525 6.78 12.68 1.00
N THR A 526 6.70 12.29 2.28
CA THR A 526 5.41 12.06 2.94
C THR A 526 4.61 13.36 3.06
N LEU A 527 5.27 14.46 3.43
CA LEU A 527 4.64 15.77 3.45
C LEU A 527 4.28 16.24 2.02
N THR A 528 5.17 16.01 1.07
CA THR A 528 4.96 16.40 -0.33
C THR A 528 3.77 15.62 -0.93
N ASP A 529 3.60 14.33 -0.62
CA ASP A 529 2.45 13.52 -1.04
C ASP A 529 1.13 14.03 -0.41
N LEU A 530 1.15 14.55 0.82
CA LEU A 530 -0.02 15.19 1.44
C LEU A 530 -0.36 16.53 0.78
N MET A 531 0.64 17.37 0.50
CA MET A 531 0.46 18.63 -0.22
C MET A 531 -0.06 18.39 -1.64
N CYS A 532 0.48 17.39 -2.32
CA CYS A 532 0.18 17.04 -3.70
C CYS A 532 -1.01 16.09 -3.85
N ASP A 533 -1.85 15.99 -2.81
CA ASP A 533 -3.09 15.24 -2.90
C ASP A 533 -3.95 15.77 -4.05
N LYS A 534 -4.50 14.85 -4.86
CA LYS A 534 -5.31 15.20 -6.02
C LYS A 534 -6.54 16.03 -5.63
N THR A 535 -7.14 15.75 -4.47
CA THR A 535 -8.30 16.50 -3.95
C THR A 535 -7.91 17.91 -3.53
N CYS A 536 -6.69 18.11 -3.01
CA CYS A 536 -6.14 19.44 -2.77
C CYS A 536 -5.97 20.22 -4.08
N GLY A 537 -5.33 19.62 -5.09
CA GLY A 537 -5.19 20.25 -6.42
C GLY A 537 -6.53 20.62 -7.06
N GLN A 538 -7.54 19.76 -6.92
CA GLN A 538 -8.91 20.05 -7.34
C GLN A 538 -9.53 21.20 -6.55
N SER A 539 -9.35 21.24 -5.22
CA SER A 539 -9.87 22.32 -4.38
C SER A 539 -9.27 23.68 -4.76
N LEU A 540 -7.95 23.74 -5.01
CA LEU A 540 -7.25 24.93 -5.50
C LEU A 540 -7.76 25.37 -6.87
N GLN A 541 -7.87 24.45 -7.82
CA GLN A 541 -8.39 24.74 -9.15
C GLN A 541 -9.82 25.29 -9.07
N LEU A 542 -10.71 24.62 -8.31
CA LEU A 542 -12.08 25.07 -8.12
C LEU A 542 -12.15 26.46 -7.49
N TRP A 543 -11.32 26.73 -6.47
CA TRP A 543 -11.26 28.06 -5.86
C TRP A 543 -10.87 29.11 -6.92
N PHE A 544 -9.79 28.88 -7.65
CA PHE A 544 -9.25 29.84 -8.60
C PHE A 544 -10.20 30.11 -9.77
N GLU A 545 -10.75 29.05 -10.38
CA GLU A 545 -11.74 29.17 -11.45
C GLU A 545 -13.04 29.85 -10.97
N SER A 546 -13.48 29.57 -9.73
CA SER A 546 -14.65 30.23 -9.15
C SER A 546 -14.43 31.73 -8.95
N VAL A 547 -13.23 32.15 -8.52
CA VAL A 547 -12.91 33.58 -8.36
C VAL A 547 -12.82 34.28 -9.71
N LEU A 548 -12.14 33.68 -10.70
CA LEU A 548 -12.07 34.25 -12.05
C LEU A 548 -13.47 34.44 -12.66
N ALA A 549 -14.39 33.50 -12.45
CA ALA A 549 -15.75 33.59 -12.96
C ALA A 549 -16.64 34.52 -12.13
N GLY A 550 -16.59 34.39 -10.80
CA GLY A 550 -17.46 35.08 -9.85
C GLY A 550 -17.11 36.55 -9.65
N CYS A 551 -15.85 36.93 -9.90
CA CYS A 551 -15.33 38.29 -9.70
C CYS A 551 -14.96 39.00 -11.02
N ALA A 552 -15.30 38.43 -12.19
CA ALA A 552 -14.88 38.95 -13.51
C ALA A 552 -15.30 40.40 -13.82
N ARG A 553 -16.30 40.94 -13.11
CA ARG A 553 -16.86 42.28 -13.33
C ARG A 553 -16.54 43.27 -12.22
N GLU A 554 -15.75 42.86 -11.23
CA GLU A 554 -15.35 43.73 -10.13
C GLU A 554 -14.21 44.63 -10.63
N GLN A 555 -14.36 45.95 -10.52
CA GLN A 555 -13.35 46.93 -10.93
C GLN A 555 -12.48 47.26 -9.73
N ASP A 556 -11.43 46.46 -9.49
CA ASP A 556 -10.50 46.75 -8.40
C ASP A 556 -9.05 46.88 -8.88
N HIS A 557 -8.31 47.76 -8.21
CA HIS A 557 -6.85 47.90 -8.30
C HIS A 557 -6.09 46.70 -7.71
N VAL A 558 -6.78 45.61 -7.38
CA VAL A 558 -6.21 44.41 -6.77
C VAL A 558 -6.69 43.20 -7.55
N VAL A 559 -5.77 42.35 -7.98
CA VAL A 559 -6.10 41.11 -8.69
C VAL A 559 -6.54 40.07 -7.66
N LEU A 560 -7.85 40.01 -7.39
CA LEU A 560 -8.41 39.16 -6.33
C LEU A 560 -8.07 37.66 -6.46
N ALA A 561 -7.80 37.20 -7.69
CA ALA A 561 -7.40 35.83 -7.99
C ALA A 561 -5.90 35.56 -7.75
N GLU A 562 -5.06 36.59 -7.59
CA GLU A 562 -3.60 36.48 -7.50
C GLU A 562 -3.12 35.54 -6.40
N PRO A 563 -3.59 35.63 -5.14
CA PRO A 563 -3.12 34.73 -4.08
C PRO A 563 -3.34 33.26 -4.43
N GLY A 564 -4.50 32.90 -4.97
CA GLY A 564 -4.79 31.52 -5.35
C GLY A 564 -4.11 31.09 -6.63
N GLY A 565 -3.91 32.00 -7.59
CA GLY A 565 -3.15 31.73 -8.81
C GLY A 565 -1.69 31.39 -8.50
N ILE A 566 -1.05 32.14 -7.59
CA ILE A 566 0.35 31.92 -7.17
C ILE A 566 0.47 30.57 -6.45
N ILE A 567 -0.45 30.28 -5.52
CA ILE A 567 -0.46 29.01 -4.80
C ILE A 567 -0.69 27.85 -5.78
N TRP A 568 -1.61 27.97 -6.72
CA TRP A 568 -1.90 26.91 -7.68
C TRP A 568 -0.73 26.66 -8.65
N ALA A 569 -0.09 27.72 -9.14
CA ALA A 569 1.15 27.62 -9.91
C ALA A 569 2.26 26.94 -9.10
N GLY A 570 2.48 27.37 -7.86
CA GLY A 570 3.45 26.78 -6.94
C GLY A 570 3.14 25.32 -6.60
N TRP A 571 1.87 24.95 -6.47
CA TRP A 571 1.42 23.58 -6.25
C TRP A 571 1.76 22.71 -7.47
N ASN A 572 1.43 23.18 -8.68
CA ASN A 572 1.76 22.47 -9.92
C ASN A 572 3.27 22.24 -10.05
N GLU A 573 4.10 23.25 -9.78
CA GLU A 573 5.56 23.11 -9.76
C GLU A 573 6.07 22.13 -8.70
N THR A 574 5.49 22.15 -7.49
CA THR A 574 5.91 21.28 -6.38
C THR A 574 5.55 19.82 -6.64
N CYS A 575 4.40 19.60 -7.29
CA CYS A 575 3.78 18.28 -7.41
C CYS A 575 4.16 17.50 -8.67
N VAL A 576 4.98 18.10 -9.55
CA VAL A 576 5.47 17.40 -10.74
C VAL A 576 6.49 16.33 -10.36
N LYS A 577 6.29 15.11 -10.88
CA LYS A 577 7.18 13.96 -10.71
C LYS A 577 7.83 13.62 -12.04
N ASP A 578 9.08 13.18 -12.01
CA ASP A 578 9.75 12.60 -13.17
C ASP A 578 9.04 11.30 -13.57
N PRO A 579 8.54 11.17 -14.82
CA PRO A 579 7.80 9.98 -15.26
C PRO A 579 8.66 8.71 -15.27
N ASN A 580 9.98 8.83 -15.33
CA ASN A 580 10.88 7.68 -15.37
C ASN A 580 11.22 7.15 -13.99
N THR A 581 11.46 8.05 -13.03
CA THR A 581 11.93 7.69 -11.68
C THR A 581 10.83 7.75 -10.63
N GLY A 582 9.73 8.46 -10.88
CA GLY A 582 8.67 8.72 -9.90
C GLY A 582 9.07 9.68 -8.78
N LYS A 583 10.30 10.23 -8.79
CA LYS A 583 10.75 11.24 -7.82
C LYS A 583 10.08 12.59 -8.11
N TYR A 584 9.79 13.34 -7.06
CA TYR A 584 9.42 14.75 -7.19
C TYR A 584 10.54 15.54 -7.86
N CYS A 585 10.20 16.38 -8.82
CA CYS A 585 11.18 17.14 -9.58
C CYS A 585 11.95 18.14 -8.72
N GLY A 586 11.33 18.68 -7.65
CA GLY A 586 12.05 19.47 -6.66
C GLY A 586 13.23 18.69 -6.04
N ASN A 587 13.03 17.41 -5.70
CA ASN A 587 14.08 16.55 -5.16
C ASN A 587 15.16 16.25 -6.20
N ALA A 588 14.74 15.91 -7.43
CA ALA A 588 15.67 15.60 -8.51
C ALA A 588 16.59 16.79 -8.83
N ILE A 589 16.03 18.00 -8.93
CA ILE A 589 16.79 19.23 -9.20
C ILE A 589 17.72 19.56 -8.03
N ASN A 590 17.32 19.28 -6.79
CA ASN A 590 18.17 19.54 -5.63
C ASN A 590 19.41 18.62 -5.55
N GLU A 591 19.43 17.52 -6.33
CA GLU A 591 20.60 16.63 -6.47
C GLU A 591 21.55 17.09 -7.59
N PHE A 592 21.23 18.17 -8.33
CA PHE A 592 22.05 18.63 -9.46
C PHE A 592 23.37 19.27 -9.04
N THR A 593 24.29 19.32 -9.99
CA THR A 593 25.60 19.93 -9.81
C THR A 593 25.45 21.43 -9.56
N VAL A 594 25.97 21.90 -8.42
CA VAL A 594 25.96 23.32 -8.08
C VAL A 594 26.93 24.07 -9.00
N VAL A 595 26.38 24.91 -9.87
CA VAL A 595 27.14 25.71 -10.84
C VAL A 595 26.85 27.19 -10.69
N ARG A 596 27.72 28.05 -11.23
CA ARG A 596 27.55 29.52 -11.21
C ARG A 596 26.61 30.03 -12.30
N SER A 597 26.52 29.32 -13.42
CA SER A 597 25.67 29.64 -14.57
C SER A 597 25.06 28.37 -15.12
N ILE A 598 23.85 28.46 -15.68
CA ILE A 598 23.20 27.33 -16.36
C ILE A 598 24.02 26.79 -17.54
N SER A 599 24.92 27.61 -18.10
CA SER A 599 25.81 27.22 -19.19
C SER A 599 26.88 26.19 -18.78
N ASP A 600 27.21 26.12 -17.49
CA ASP A 600 28.15 25.17 -16.91
C ASP A 600 27.46 23.88 -16.45
N MET A 601 26.13 23.81 -16.50
CA MET A 601 25.38 22.62 -16.07
C MET A 601 25.73 21.41 -16.95
N PRO A 602 25.87 20.22 -16.37
CA PRO A 602 25.91 18.97 -17.13
C PRO A 602 24.70 18.89 -18.07
N HIS A 603 24.94 18.50 -19.32
CA HIS A 603 23.89 18.42 -20.34
C HIS A 603 22.72 17.52 -19.91
N SER A 604 23.00 16.43 -19.19
CA SER A 604 21.97 15.51 -18.65
C SER A 604 21.06 16.15 -17.60
N GLU A 605 21.55 17.14 -16.84
CA GLU A 605 20.78 17.86 -15.82
C GLU A 605 20.00 19.02 -16.47
N LEU A 606 20.66 19.81 -17.32
CA LEU A 606 20.07 20.91 -18.08
C LEU A 606 18.89 20.44 -18.93
N CYS A 607 19.04 19.29 -19.61
CA CYS A 607 18.03 18.70 -20.48
C CYS A 607 17.16 17.66 -19.80
N SER A 608 17.25 17.54 -18.47
CA SER A 608 16.40 16.61 -17.72
C SER A 608 14.92 16.99 -17.84
N TYR A 609 14.04 16.00 -17.75
CA TYR A 609 12.59 16.22 -17.75
C TYR A 609 12.18 17.25 -16.69
N CYS A 610 12.72 17.12 -15.47
CA CYS A 610 12.34 17.95 -14.35
C CYS A 610 12.75 19.41 -14.50
N TYR A 611 13.96 19.68 -14.99
CA TYR A 611 14.43 21.05 -15.18
C TYR A 611 13.64 21.75 -16.28
N VAL A 612 13.53 21.10 -17.45
CA VAL A 612 12.82 21.63 -18.61
C VAL A 612 11.34 21.87 -18.30
N THR A 613 10.67 20.87 -17.71
CA THR A 613 9.23 20.94 -17.42
C THR A 613 8.92 22.11 -16.50
N ARG A 614 9.78 22.35 -15.51
CA ARG A 614 9.58 23.43 -14.56
C ARG A 614 9.64 24.82 -15.19
N TYR A 615 10.61 25.10 -16.05
CA TYR A 615 10.65 26.37 -16.80
C TYR A 615 9.41 26.55 -17.67
N LYS A 616 8.95 25.47 -18.32
CA LYS A 616 7.71 25.50 -19.11
C LYS A 616 6.48 25.80 -18.24
N MET A 617 6.41 25.24 -17.03
CA MET A 617 5.31 25.49 -16.10
C MET A 617 5.30 26.95 -15.61
N MET A 618 6.47 27.51 -15.29
CA MET A 618 6.58 28.92 -14.93
C MET A 618 6.17 29.83 -16.11
N GLN A 619 6.66 29.54 -17.31
CA GLN A 619 6.32 30.31 -18.52
C GLN A 619 4.83 30.25 -18.86
N ALA A 620 4.16 29.13 -18.57
CA ALA A 620 2.76 28.91 -18.93
C ALA A 620 1.73 29.70 -18.09
N THR A 621 2.17 30.46 -17.07
CA THR A 621 1.27 31.17 -16.16
C THR A 621 1.83 32.52 -15.71
N PRO A 622 1.01 33.59 -15.65
CA PRO A 622 1.44 34.89 -15.12
C PRO A 622 1.58 34.91 -13.58
N TYR A 623 1.18 33.83 -12.90
CA TYR A 623 1.26 33.69 -11.44
C TYR A 623 2.57 33.04 -10.95
N SER A 624 3.59 32.97 -11.81
CA SER A 624 4.92 32.47 -11.47
C SER A 624 5.94 33.61 -11.38
N ILE A 625 7.18 33.28 -11.04
CA ILE A 625 8.30 34.24 -11.05
C ILE A 625 8.98 34.39 -12.42
N TYR A 626 8.36 33.90 -13.49
CA TYR A 626 8.97 33.89 -14.82
C TYR A 626 9.22 35.33 -15.34
N ASP A 627 10.48 35.70 -15.44
CA ASP A 627 10.94 37.03 -15.80
C ASP A 627 11.92 36.97 -16.99
N LYS A 628 12.60 38.10 -17.29
CA LYS A 628 13.59 38.17 -18.37
C LYS A 628 14.78 37.23 -18.17
N THR A 629 15.14 36.95 -16.93
CA THR A 629 16.21 36.00 -16.59
C THR A 629 15.78 34.59 -16.98
N TYR A 630 14.61 34.16 -16.48
CA TYR A 630 14.07 32.83 -16.79
C TYR A 630 13.72 32.64 -18.27
N GLN A 631 13.33 33.72 -18.97
CA GLN A 631 13.17 33.71 -20.42
C GLN A 631 14.48 33.38 -21.14
N SER A 632 15.54 34.12 -20.81
CA SER A 632 16.86 33.90 -21.42
C SER A 632 17.36 32.48 -21.15
N ASP A 633 17.12 31.98 -19.94
CA ASP A 633 17.47 30.62 -19.53
C ASP A 633 16.68 29.55 -20.29
N LEU A 634 15.36 29.73 -20.49
CA LEU A 634 14.55 28.79 -21.26
C LEU A 634 14.93 28.76 -22.74
N GLU A 635 15.27 29.91 -23.33
CA GLU A 635 15.79 30.00 -24.70
C GLU A 635 17.13 29.27 -24.84
N PHE A 636 18.02 29.40 -23.86
CA PHE A 636 19.26 28.65 -23.80
C PHE A 636 19.03 27.14 -23.67
N ILE A 637 18.11 26.72 -22.79
CA ILE A 637 17.70 25.31 -22.64
C ILE A 637 17.15 24.77 -23.96
N HIS A 638 16.27 25.50 -24.65
CA HIS A 638 15.74 25.11 -25.96
C HIS A 638 16.85 24.90 -26.98
N SER A 639 17.78 25.84 -27.09
CA SER A 639 18.93 25.74 -27.99
C SER A 639 19.82 24.53 -27.69
N LYS A 640 20.18 24.31 -26.42
CA LYS A 640 21.12 23.25 -26.03
C LYS A 640 20.49 21.86 -26.04
N CYS A 641 19.22 21.74 -25.70
CA CYS A 641 18.52 20.47 -25.57
C CYS A 641 17.77 20.06 -26.84
N GLY A 642 17.83 20.86 -27.91
CA GLY A 642 17.10 20.60 -29.15
C GLY A 642 15.59 20.65 -28.97
N LEU A 643 15.10 21.52 -28.08
CA LEU A 643 13.69 21.68 -27.77
C LEU A 643 13.13 22.94 -28.42
N SER A 644 11.81 22.97 -28.60
CA SER A 644 11.07 24.15 -29.05
C SER A 644 9.82 24.36 -28.18
N GLY A 645 9.34 25.60 -28.14
CA GLY A 645 8.17 25.98 -27.36
C GLY A 645 8.13 27.49 -27.10
N PRO A 646 7.06 27.98 -26.46
CA PRO A 646 6.95 29.38 -26.08
C PRO A 646 8.00 29.76 -25.03
N THR A 647 8.60 30.95 -25.18
CA THR A 647 9.55 31.52 -24.20
C THR A 647 9.15 32.92 -23.76
N SER A 648 8.19 33.55 -24.45
CA SER A 648 7.72 34.90 -24.16
C SER A 648 7.12 35.01 -22.76
N ILE A 649 7.46 36.09 -22.06
CA ILE A 649 6.84 36.48 -20.80
C ILE A 649 5.37 36.81 -21.07
N LEU A 650 4.46 36.26 -20.26
CA LEU A 650 3.03 36.54 -20.38
C LEU A 650 2.72 37.95 -19.84
N PRO A 651 1.61 38.59 -20.27
CA PRO A 651 1.21 39.88 -19.75
C PRO A 651 1.11 39.89 -18.22
N PRO A 652 1.51 40.99 -17.54
CA PRO A 652 1.41 41.10 -16.10
C PRO A 652 -0.04 41.00 -15.63
N LEU A 653 -0.25 40.53 -14.40
CA LEU A 653 -1.58 40.40 -13.79
C LEU A 653 -2.32 41.75 -13.68
N GLN A 654 -1.56 42.85 -13.65
CA GLN A 654 -2.07 44.20 -13.62
C GLN A 654 -1.29 45.08 -14.61
N GLU A 655 -2.01 45.76 -15.51
CA GLU A 655 -1.44 46.85 -16.29
C GLU A 655 -1.54 48.13 -15.45
N PHE A 656 -0.40 48.61 -14.94
CA PHE A 656 -0.34 49.99 -14.47
C PHE A 656 -0.29 50.89 -15.71
N PRO A 657 -1.18 51.87 -15.86
CA PRO A 657 -1.01 52.88 -16.91
C PRO A 657 0.36 53.54 -16.72
N ASP A 658 1.14 53.60 -17.81
CA ASP A 658 2.43 54.30 -17.84
C ASP A 658 2.20 55.75 -17.35
N PRO A 659 2.97 56.24 -16.36
CA PRO A 659 2.74 57.55 -15.72
C PRO A 659 2.87 58.75 -16.66
#